data_AF-A0A524F2Q6-F1
#
_entry.id   AF-A0A524F2Q6-F1
#
_cell.length_a   1.000
_cell.length_b   1.000
_cell.length_c   1.000
_cell.angle_alpha   90.00
_cell.angle_beta   90.00
_cell.angle_gamma   90.00
#
_symmetry.space_group_name_H-M   'P 1'
#
loop_
_entity.id
_entity.type
_entity.pdbx_description
1 polymer ?
#
loop_
_entity_poly.entity_id
_entity_poly.type
_entity_poly.pdbx_seq_one_letter_code
_entity_poly.pdbx_strand_id
1 'polypeptide(L)'
;MSTLTTIEELQKQLTLILGFSGKENLDVGEIIGVGKLTKEKTHELVLKVLEYLNAYNAMLRDYSGTEIYSIEFELKNFMPKRESLKLLPESMILIPREYKETNSIILALTYTTSLLDMDKSQNSIEKISKLFFEILEMVDRPELNHHEKIAVLTKFAKRFARKVQGELLESDWNKKLVGIRTASVDDEVNLEPFGEIQSKYKIKWNQLDREINTESPTYRSLQFTMHDGEKLNHLKWQISGPSGYYIAQKTIDLGAKLLTIANTGSINEVQVGIIKTIVEELDTRLSKITHLSSNEEILIEIKRHLREIKDIFIEFHQRMDKFLRSGYNNSLENITKKIKDLYGDVNPIKKKCVAEILKTQISLILECNFKNIDHVRLVEIAPCVNYFNQMMEASFTLLEPNIERFLSYTHLLRLFYRYIEHLYDEFNLEQTPAKSLGDRYIAKFAEHLIIRLHERIINSPFYIRYDRPLLNEEFKNLVQMAVENYIDEIPIHPEDLIRFTEVMLAKHQDKVNKHLTTLKKASSQLEFLLSYILRFNTLNRFVQEIDETKGSGSLDISNKFFHFLRKRIGGLDIEWKFYLLELIAQYQQDLHSMPSSGNWSKFTHLSNLIEYLRNSIQENIEPDRFMNVLDSYIAKIEDPVEKDIMLLVFEQYEYSLGIIEEFPAYVKQKLLKILTQLPYTMESLPTTEYLNPKFGETENLHLEKIHSKLDLFNFVYEYEMKYFSKLIARPVCVKLINRDQTEFEKPLIYSMDFKFWESFYKVSISNNWFQIRSKY
;
A
#
# COMPACT_ATOMS: atom_id res chain seq x y z
N MET A 1 -26.90 -10.49 -29.71
CA MET A 1 -26.24 -11.28 -28.64
C MET A 1 -24.91 -11.76 -29.20
N SER A 2 -23.84 -11.02 -28.94
CA SER A 2 -22.48 -11.35 -29.40
C SER A 2 -21.93 -12.50 -28.56
N THR A 3 -21.55 -13.58 -29.24
CA THR A 3 -20.79 -14.71 -28.70
C THR A 3 -19.48 -14.21 -28.09
N LEU A 4 -19.37 -14.27 -26.76
CA LEU A 4 -18.12 -14.05 -26.04
C LEU A 4 -17.07 -15.02 -26.59
N THR A 5 -15.95 -14.48 -27.07
CA THR A 5 -14.87 -15.31 -27.59
C THR A 5 -14.09 -15.93 -26.43
N THR A 6 -13.49 -17.10 -26.64
CA THR A 6 -12.68 -17.85 -25.65
C THR A 6 -11.59 -16.99 -24.99
N ILE A 7 -11.17 -15.90 -25.65
CA ILE A 7 -10.22 -14.90 -25.15
C ILE A 7 -10.83 -14.00 -24.07
N GLU A 8 -12.10 -13.60 -24.19
CA GLU A 8 -12.81 -12.84 -23.15
C GLU A 8 -13.10 -13.71 -21.92
N GLU A 9 -13.31 -15.03 -22.10
CA GLU A 9 -13.35 -15.99 -20.99
C GLU A 9 -11.98 -16.29 -20.38
N LEU A 10 -10.91 -16.30 -21.18
CA LEU A 10 -9.52 -16.34 -20.68
C LEU A 10 -9.12 -15.02 -20.00
N GLN A 11 -9.71 -13.88 -20.37
CA GLN A 11 -9.50 -12.61 -19.68
C GLN A 11 -10.31 -12.51 -18.37
N LYS A 12 -11.36 -13.31 -18.19
CA LYS A 12 -12.02 -13.54 -16.88
C LYS A 12 -11.19 -14.40 -15.92
N GLN A 13 -9.92 -14.67 -16.22
CA GLN A 13 -9.07 -15.52 -15.40
C GLN A 13 -8.91 -14.93 -14.00
N LEU A 14 -9.49 -15.64 -13.04
CA LEU A 14 -9.11 -15.54 -11.64
C LEU A 14 -7.59 -15.60 -11.53
N THR A 15 -7.00 -14.58 -10.92
CA THR A 15 -5.62 -14.73 -10.45
C THR A 15 -5.67 -15.43 -9.11
N LEU A 16 -5.13 -16.65 -9.09
CA LEU A 16 -5.03 -17.50 -7.93
C LEU A 16 -3.55 -17.66 -7.56
N ILE A 17 -3.17 -17.22 -6.38
CA ILE A 17 -1.86 -17.51 -5.81
C ILE A 17 -2.04 -18.58 -4.76
N LEU A 18 -1.44 -19.74 -5.02
CA LEU A 18 -1.35 -20.84 -4.06
C LEU A 18 0.07 -20.92 -3.55
N GLY A 19 0.23 -20.85 -2.23
CA GLY A 19 1.52 -20.98 -1.58
C GLY A 19 1.46 -22.00 -0.45
N PHE A 20 2.58 -22.66 -0.22
CA PHE A 20 2.78 -23.64 0.83
C PHE A 20 4.18 -23.46 1.44
N SER A 21 4.29 -23.62 2.75
CA SER A 21 5.53 -23.62 3.52
C SER A 21 5.48 -24.74 4.57
N GLY A 22 6.57 -25.47 4.77
CA GLY A 22 6.64 -26.65 5.63
C GLY A 22 7.80 -26.66 6.64
N LYS A 23 7.95 -27.79 7.33
CA LYS A 23 8.95 -28.02 8.40
C LYS A 23 10.39 -28.12 7.90
N GLU A 24 10.57 -28.77 6.75
CA GLU A 24 11.78 -28.58 5.93
C GLU A 24 11.63 -27.20 5.27
N ASN A 25 12.70 -26.42 5.07
CA ASN A 25 12.69 -25.11 4.39
C ASN A 25 12.28 -25.24 2.90
N LEU A 26 11.08 -25.75 2.64
CA LEU A 26 10.51 -26.14 1.37
C LEU A 26 9.24 -25.30 1.20
N ASP A 27 9.44 -24.13 0.63
CA ASP A 27 8.35 -23.28 0.18
C ASP A 27 8.04 -23.63 -1.28
N VAL A 28 6.77 -23.93 -1.58
CA VAL A 28 6.35 -24.29 -2.94
C VAL A 28 5.03 -23.58 -3.24
N GLY A 29 4.89 -23.02 -4.44
CA GLY A 29 3.63 -22.43 -4.86
C GLY A 29 3.50 -22.25 -6.36
N GLU A 30 2.28 -21.95 -6.78
CA GLU A 30 1.93 -21.67 -8.16
C GLU A 30 1.03 -20.45 -8.24
N ILE A 31 1.38 -19.56 -9.17
CA ILE A 31 0.57 -18.42 -9.55
C ILE A 31 -0.13 -18.79 -10.85
N ILE A 32 -1.44 -18.78 -10.80
CA ILE A 32 -2.31 -18.96 -11.95
C ILE A 32 -2.87 -17.57 -12.24
N GLY A 33 -2.47 -16.97 -13.35
CA GLY A 33 -2.94 -15.63 -13.72
C GLY A 33 -2.92 -15.43 -15.23
N VAL A 34 -3.33 -14.24 -15.67
CA VAL A 34 -3.40 -13.84 -17.08
C VAL A 34 -2.03 -13.73 -17.76
N GLY A 35 -0.96 -13.55 -16.97
CA GLY A 35 0.41 -13.44 -17.47
C GLY A 35 1.10 -14.79 -17.62
N LYS A 36 2.05 -14.87 -18.57
CA LYS A 36 2.99 -15.99 -18.66
C LYS A 36 4.26 -15.63 -17.89
N LEU A 37 4.47 -16.28 -16.75
CA LEU A 37 5.67 -16.15 -15.91
C LEU A 37 6.55 -17.42 -15.93
N THR A 38 7.84 -17.21 -15.82
CA THR A 38 8.87 -18.21 -15.50
C THR A 38 8.66 -18.83 -14.12
N LYS A 39 9.13 -20.07 -13.93
CA LYS A 39 8.97 -20.82 -12.67
C LYS A 39 9.67 -20.11 -11.51
N GLU A 40 10.83 -19.53 -11.79
CA GLU A 40 11.66 -18.80 -10.83
C GLU A 40 10.90 -17.59 -10.28
N LYS A 41 10.29 -16.78 -11.16
CA LYS A 41 9.47 -15.64 -10.74
C LYS A 41 8.19 -16.05 -10.03
N THR A 42 7.54 -17.14 -10.47
CA THR A 42 6.38 -17.69 -9.75
C THR A 42 6.74 -18.03 -8.30
N HIS A 43 7.88 -18.68 -8.08
CA HIS A 43 8.36 -19.04 -6.75
C HIS A 43 8.72 -17.80 -5.91
N GLU A 44 9.48 -16.85 -6.47
CA GLU A 44 9.84 -15.58 -5.81
C GLU A 44 8.60 -14.82 -5.31
N LEU A 45 7.54 -14.79 -6.12
CA LEU A 45 6.31 -14.08 -5.77
C LEU A 45 5.55 -14.76 -4.64
N VAL A 46 5.47 -16.09 -4.65
CA VAL A 46 4.84 -16.85 -3.56
C VAL A 46 5.56 -16.58 -2.24
N LEU A 47 6.90 -16.57 -2.26
CA LEU A 47 7.71 -16.25 -1.08
C LEU A 47 7.39 -14.86 -0.53
N LYS A 48 7.32 -13.84 -1.39
CA LYS A 48 6.97 -12.47 -0.97
C LYS A 48 5.58 -12.39 -0.34
N VAL A 49 4.60 -13.15 -0.83
CA VAL A 49 3.27 -13.21 -0.19
C VAL A 49 3.39 -13.83 1.21
N LEU A 50 4.08 -14.96 1.34
CA LEU A 50 4.28 -15.62 2.64
C LEU A 50 5.01 -14.71 3.63
N GLU A 51 6.03 -13.98 3.19
CA GLU A 51 6.76 -12.99 4.01
C GLU A 51 5.82 -11.91 4.56
N TYR A 52 4.99 -11.30 3.71
CA TYR A 52 4.04 -10.28 4.16
C TYR A 52 3.00 -10.84 5.13
N LEU A 53 2.52 -12.07 4.91
CA LEU A 53 1.55 -12.70 5.79
C LEU A 53 2.16 -13.07 7.14
N ASN A 54 3.38 -13.60 7.15
CA ASN A 54 4.10 -13.92 8.38
C ASN A 54 4.37 -12.65 9.20
N ALA A 55 4.79 -11.56 8.54
CA ALA A 55 4.98 -10.27 9.19
C ALA A 55 3.66 -9.70 9.74
N TYR A 56 2.57 -9.83 8.98
CA TYR A 56 1.24 -9.40 9.42
C TYR A 56 0.73 -10.22 10.62
N ASN A 57 0.91 -11.54 10.60
CA ASN A 57 0.54 -12.41 11.72
C ASN A 57 1.37 -12.16 12.98
N ALA A 58 2.68 -11.92 12.84
CA ALA A 58 3.51 -11.52 13.98
C ALA A 58 2.97 -10.24 14.62
N MET A 59 2.61 -9.26 13.79
CA MET A 59 1.97 -8.03 14.25
C MET A 59 0.61 -8.29 14.93
N LEU A 60 -0.26 -9.13 14.37
CA LEU A 60 -1.54 -9.47 14.99
C LEU A 60 -1.37 -10.14 16.37
N ARG A 61 -0.41 -11.05 16.50
CA ARG A 61 -0.10 -11.69 17.79
C ARG A 61 0.33 -10.64 18.84
N ASP A 62 1.09 -9.63 18.44
CA ASP A 62 1.54 -8.55 19.33
C ASP A 62 0.44 -7.54 19.70
N TYR A 63 -0.50 -7.26 18.80
CA TYR A 63 -1.50 -6.18 18.95
C TYR A 63 -2.89 -6.66 19.37
N SER A 64 -3.22 -7.92 19.16
CA SER A 64 -4.53 -8.49 19.53
C SER A 64 -4.45 -9.91 20.09
N GLY A 65 -3.29 -10.57 20.10
CA GLY A 65 -3.18 -11.98 20.51
C GLY A 65 -3.92 -12.93 19.56
N THR A 66 -4.14 -12.51 18.32
CA THR A 66 -4.90 -13.27 17.32
C THR A 66 -4.06 -13.59 16.11
N GLU A 67 -4.57 -14.47 15.26
CA GLU A 67 -4.06 -14.73 13.93
C GLU A 67 -5.11 -14.41 12.88
N ILE A 68 -4.65 -14.11 11.68
CA ILE A 68 -5.52 -13.93 10.52
C ILE A 68 -6.30 -15.23 10.24
N TYR A 69 -7.62 -15.10 10.09
CA TYR A 69 -8.48 -16.20 9.69
C TYR A 69 -8.86 -16.07 8.21
N SER A 70 -9.34 -14.90 7.81
CA SER A 70 -9.61 -14.56 6.41
C SER A 70 -9.72 -13.06 6.23
N ILE A 71 -9.42 -12.57 5.03
CA ILE A 71 -9.64 -11.17 4.66
C ILE A 71 -10.34 -11.10 3.30
N GLU A 72 -11.34 -10.24 3.22
CA GLU A 72 -12.01 -9.87 1.97
C GLU A 72 -11.76 -8.40 1.66
N PHE A 73 -11.50 -8.10 0.39
CA PHE A 73 -11.39 -6.75 -0.13
C PHE A 73 -12.34 -6.55 -1.32
N GLU A 74 -12.96 -5.38 -1.37
CA GLU A 74 -13.59 -4.82 -2.56
C GLU A 74 -12.52 -4.11 -3.39
N LEU A 75 -12.53 -4.33 -4.69
CA LEU A 75 -11.59 -3.71 -5.62
C LEU A 75 -12.27 -2.59 -6.38
N LYS A 76 -11.90 -1.35 -6.04
CA LYS A 76 -12.41 -0.18 -6.76
C LYS A 76 -11.52 0.12 -7.96
N ASN A 77 -12.11 0.08 -9.15
CA ASN A 77 -11.49 0.64 -10.36
C ASN A 77 -11.61 2.17 -10.36
N PHE A 78 -10.49 2.87 -10.36
CA PHE A 78 -10.47 4.33 -10.43
C PHE A 78 -10.47 4.88 -11.88
N MET A 79 -10.42 4.00 -12.89
CA MET A 79 -10.56 4.32 -14.32
C MET A 79 -11.81 3.69 -14.97
N PRO A 80 -13.03 3.84 -14.40
CA PRO A 80 -14.21 3.08 -14.83
C PRO A 80 -14.68 3.38 -16.26
N LYS A 81 -14.28 4.52 -16.84
CA LYS A 81 -14.73 4.96 -18.17
C LYS A 81 -13.99 4.30 -19.34
N ARG A 82 -12.90 3.54 -19.11
CA ARG A 82 -12.19 2.83 -20.20
C ARG A 82 -12.89 1.49 -20.47
N GLU A 83 -13.39 1.30 -21.69
CA GLU A 83 -14.13 0.07 -22.08
C GLU A 83 -13.32 -1.22 -21.89
N SER A 84 -12.00 -1.15 -22.05
CA SER A 84 -11.08 -2.28 -21.83
C SER A 84 -10.95 -2.72 -20.37
N LEU A 85 -11.53 -1.99 -19.41
CA LEU A 85 -11.41 -2.25 -17.98
C LEU A 85 -12.70 -2.81 -17.34
N LYS A 86 -13.73 -3.10 -18.15
CA LYS A 86 -14.94 -3.81 -17.70
C LYS A 86 -14.66 -5.24 -17.22
N LEU A 87 -13.49 -5.77 -17.56
CA LEU A 87 -13.00 -7.10 -17.19
C LEU A 87 -11.98 -7.05 -16.05
N LEU A 88 -12.00 -6.05 -15.17
CA LEU A 88 -11.22 -6.12 -13.92
C LEU A 88 -11.99 -6.89 -12.82
N PRO A 89 -11.29 -7.61 -11.92
CA PRO A 89 -11.92 -8.20 -10.75
C PRO A 89 -12.52 -7.12 -9.84
N GLU A 90 -13.61 -7.48 -9.18
CA GLU A 90 -14.35 -6.64 -8.23
C GLU A 90 -14.05 -7.00 -6.77
N SER A 91 -13.47 -8.17 -6.51
CA SER A 91 -13.11 -8.62 -5.15
C SER A 91 -11.78 -9.35 -5.10
N MET A 92 -11.13 -9.26 -3.93
CA MET A 92 -9.92 -10.01 -3.59
C MET A 92 -10.16 -10.74 -2.28
N ILE A 93 -9.89 -12.04 -2.27
CA ILE A 93 -10.08 -12.89 -1.09
C ILE A 93 -8.76 -13.54 -0.73
N LEU A 94 -8.40 -13.40 0.54
CA LEU A 94 -7.20 -14.00 1.12
C LEU A 94 -7.62 -14.98 2.23
N ILE A 95 -7.25 -16.24 2.07
CA ILE A 95 -7.49 -17.29 3.06
C ILE A 95 -6.17 -18.02 3.35
N PRO A 96 -5.50 -17.67 4.44
CA PRO A 96 -4.37 -18.42 4.97
C PRO A 96 -4.86 -19.55 5.89
N ARG A 97 -4.10 -20.64 5.95
CA ARG A 97 -4.37 -21.78 6.82
C ARG A 97 -3.07 -22.41 7.29
N GLU A 98 -3.03 -22.72 8.56
CA GLU A 98 -1.96 -23.50 9.18
C GLU A 98 -2.51 -24.86 9.62
N TYR A 99 -1.73 -25.91 9.39
CA TYR A 99 -2.01 -27.26 9.85
C TYR A 99 -0.68 -27.92 10.28
N LYS A 100 -0.51 -28.16 11.59
CA LYS A 100 0.76 -28.67 12.16
C LYS A 100 1.96 -27.84 11.67
N GLU A 101 2.99 -28.51 11.15
CA GLU A 101 4.20 -28.03 10.46
C GLU A 101 3.99 -27.16 9.22
N THR A 102 2.76 -26.95 8.77
CA THR A 102 2.51 -26.47 7.41
C THR A 102 1.63 -25.23 7.34
N ASN A 103 2.07 -24.27 6.55
CA ASN A 103 1.32 -23.08 6.18
C ASN A 103 0.89 -23.20 4.73
N SER A 104 -0.34 -22.79 4.44
CA SER A 104 -0.91 -22.77 3.10
C SER A 104 -1.72 -21.49 2.92
N ILE A 105 -1.70 -20.95 1.71
CA ILE A 105 -2.36 -19.68 1.41
C ILE A 105 -3.10 -19.77 0.08
N ILE A 106 -4.26 -19.12 0.03
CA ILE A 106 -4.99 -18.83 -1.19
C ILE A 106 -5.24 -17.34 -1.27
N LEU A 107 -4.74 -16.71 -2.33
CA LEU A 107 -5.17 -15.38 -2.76
C LEU A 107 -5.95 -15.53 -4.06
N ALA A 108 -7.21 -15.10 -4.08
CA ALA A 108 -8.08 -15.17 -5.26
C ALA A 108 -8.59 -13.77 -5.64
N LEU A 109 -8.44 -13.40 -6.91
CA LEU A 109 -9.02 -12.18 -7.50
C LEU A 109 -10.24 -12.55 -8.35
N THR A 110 -11.43 -12.05 -8.01
CA THR A 110 -12.70 -12.49 -8.63
C THR A 110 -13.53 -11.32 -9.18
N TYR A 111 -14.40 -11.63 -10.14
CA TYR A 111 -15.26 -10.69 -10.86
C TYR A 111 -16.54 -10.31 -10.15
N THR A 112 -16.80 -10.88 -8.98
CA THR A 112 -18.11 -10.81 -8.34
C THR A 112 -17.94 -10.67 -6.85
N THR A 113 -18.60 -9.67 -6.28
CA THR A 113 -18.46 -9.25 -4.88
C THR A 113 -19.03 -10.22 -3.84
N SER A 114 -19.68 -11.33 -4.22
CA SER A 114 -20.44 -12.17 -3.26
C SER A 114 -20.47 -13.68 -3.53
N LEU A 115 -19.69 -14.19 -4.49
CA LEU A 115 -19.86 -15.58 -4.98
C LEU A 115 -18.97 -16.64 -4.31
N LEU A 116 -17.98 -16.24 -3.51
CA LEU A 116 -17.14 -17.19 -2.78
C LEU A 116 -17.71 -17.44 -1.38
N ASP A 117 -18.32 -18.61 -1.19
CA ASP A 117 -18.65 -19.11 0.15
C ASP A 117 -17.32 -19.43 0.86
N MET A 118 -17.02 -18.57 1.83
CA MET A 118 -15.76 -18.55 2.57
C MET A 118 -15.56 -19.83 3.38
N ASP A 119 -16.64 -20.41 3.93
CA ASP A 119 -16.57 -21.61 4.76
C ASP A 119 -16.22 -22.85 3.92
N LYS A 120 -16.83 -23.00 2.75
CA LYS A 120 -16.46 -24.09 1.82
C LYS A 120 -15.06 -23.91 1.25
N SER A 121 -14.66 -22.67 0.98
CA SER A 121 -13.30 -22.35 0.53
C SER A 121 -12.28 -22.73 1.61
N GLN A 122 -12.56 -22.40 2.87
CA GLN A 122 -11.75 -22.77 4.03
C GLN A 122 -11.67 -24.29 4.23
N ASN A 123 -12.80 -24.99 4.22
CA ASN A 123 -12.83 -26.45 4.32
C ASN A 123 -12.03 -27.13 3.20
N SER A 124 -12.07 -26.54 2.01
CA SER A 124 -11.24 -27.00 0.90
C SER A 124 -9.77 -26.78 1.22
N ILE A 125 -9.38 -25.58 1.65
CA ILE A 125 -8.00 -25.25 2.06
C ILE A 125 -7.50 -26.16 3.16
N GLU A 126 -8.30 -26.47 4.17
CA GLU A 126 -7.91 -27.39 5.24
C GLU A 126 -7.61 -28.79 4.71
N LYS A 127 -8.46 -29.32 3.82
CA LYS A 127 -8.18 -30.60 3.14
C LYS A 127 -6.89 -30.52 2.34
N ILE A 128 -6.62 -29.37 1.72
CA ILE A 128 -5.41 -29.12 0.93
C ILE A 128 -4.18 -29.12 1.83
N SER A 129 -4.17 -28.34 2.91
CA SER A 129 -3.06 -28.31 3.89
C SER A 129 -2.78 -29.71 4.43
N LYS A 130 -3.84 -30.47 4.74
CA LYS A 130 -3.73 -31.85 5.20
C LYS A 130 -3.07 -32.76 4.14
N LEU A 131 -3.50 -32.68 2.89
CA LEU A 131 -2.90 -33.45 1.79
C LEU A 131 -1.43 -33.07 1.55
N PHE A 132 -1.08 -31.78 1.66
CA PHE A 132 0.30 -31.34 1.56
C PHE A 132 1.16 -31.90 2.71
N PHE A 133 0.65 -31.88 3.93
CA PHE A 133 1.31 -32.49 5.09
C PHE A 133 1.51 -34.00 4.90
N GLU A 134 0.48 -34.72 4.45
CA GLU A 134 0.58 -36.16 4.14
C GLU A 134 1.64 -36.44 3.06
N ILE A 135 1.79 -35.56 2.07
CA ILE A 135 2.82 -35.69 1.05
C ILE A 135 4.21 -35.38 1.60
N LEU A 136 4.37 -34.40 2.49
CA LEU A 136 5.66 -34.18 3.18
C LEU A 136 6.08 -35.43 3.94
N GLU A 137 5.18 -36.04 4.72
CA GLU A 137 5.47 -37.29 5.43
C GLU A 137 5.87 -38.45 4.46
N MET A 138 5.27 -38.49 3.26
CA MET A 138 5.62 -39.49 2.25
C MET A 138 6.96 -39.22 1.55
N VAL A 139 7.28 -37.94 1.34
CA VAL A 139 8.52 -37.49 0.69
C VAL A 139 9.71 -37.62 1.64
N ASP A 140 9.48 -37.69 2.95
CA ASP A 140 10.52 -37.93 3.97
C ASP A 140 11.02 -39.37 4.05
N ARG A 141 10.51 -40.28 3.20
CA ARG A 141 11.05 -41.63 3.09
C ARG A 141 12.52 -41.60 2.61
N PRO A 142 13.39 -42.46 3.17
CA PRO A 142 14.84 -42.47 2.85
C PRO A 142 15.17 -42.85 1.40
N GLU A 143 14.17 -43.31 0.64
CA GLU A 143 14.28 -43.79 -0.74
C GLU A 143 14.43 -42.65 -1.76
N LEU A 144 14.03 -41.41 -1.40
CA LEU A 144 14.07 -40.25 -2.29
C LEU A 144 15.24 -39.32 -1.95
N ASN A 145 16.02 -38.96 -2.96
CA ASN A 145 17.05 -37.92 -2.80
C ASN A 145 16.43 -36.50 -2.84
N HIS A 146 17.16 -35.50 -2.37
CA HIS A 146 16.67 -34.12 -2.25
C HIS A 146 16.05 -33.55 -3.55
N HIS A 147 16.62 -33.85 -4.72
CA HIS A 147 16.08 -33.39 -6.00
C HIS A 147 14.76 -34.07 -6.36
N GLU A 148 14.64 -35.38 -6.09
CA GLU A 148 13.41 -36.14 -6.31
C GLU A 148 12.30 -35.68 -5.36
N LYS A 149 12.65 -35.39 -4.09
CA LYS A 149 11.73 -34.82 -3.10
C LYS A 149 11.10 -33.51 -3.61
N ILE A 150 11.93 -32.57 -4.08
CA ILE A 150 11.49 -31.29 -4.66
C ILE A 150 10.62 -31.51 -5.90
N ALA A 151 11.00 -32.44 -6.78
CA ALA A 151 10.25 -32.71 -8.01
C ALA A 151 8.84 -33.25 -7.74
N VAL A 152 8.67 -34.13 -6.74
CA VAL A 152 7.38 -34.67 -6.32
C VAL A 152 6.47 -33.55 -5.79
N LEU A 153 6.97 -32.73 -4.86
CA LEU A 153 6.23 -31.61 -4.29
C LEU A 153 5.80 -30.60 -5.35
N THR A 154 6.71 -30.24 -6.27
CA THR A 154 6.43 -29.31 -7.37
C THR A 154 5.34 -29.87 -8.30
N LYS A 155 5.38 -31.17 -8.61
CA LYS A 155 4.39 -31.81 -9.49
C LYS A 155 3.03 -31.93 -8.81
N PHE A 156 3.00 -32.18 -7.51
CA PHE A 156 1.78 -32.19 -6.72
C PHE A 156 1.15 -30.79 -6.70
N ALA A 157 1.90 -29.76 -6.31
CA ALA A 157 1.44 -28.38 -6.33
C ALA A 157 0.86 -28.00 -7.70
N LYS A 158 1.52 -28.40 -8.80
CA LYS A 158 1.05 -28.16 -10.16
C LYS A 158 -0.28 -28.80 -10.52
N ARG A 159 -0.44 -30.06 -10.19
CA ARG A 159 -1.70 -30.77 -10.44
C ARG A 159 -2.81 -30.21 -9.56
N PHE A 160 -2.45 -29.87 -8.33
CA PHE A 160 -3.35 -29.34 -7.34
C PHE A 160 -3.90 -27.97 -7.78
N ALA A 161 -3.03 -27.03 -8.14
CA ALA A 161 -3.42 -25.70 -8.59
C ALA A 161 -4.30 -25.74 -9.84
N ARG A 162 -3.93 -26.54 -10.84
CA ARG A 162 -4.74 -26.75 -12.06
C ARG A 162 -6.10 -27.37 -11.76
N LYS A 163 -6.16 -28.27 -10.78
CA LYS A 163 -7.43 -28.85 -10.32
C LYS A 163 -8.30 -27.78 -9.65
N VAL A 164 -7.75 -26.96 -8.75
CA VAL A 164 -8.48 -25.85 -8.12
C VAL A 164 -8.96 -24.84 -9.16
N GLN A 165 -8.13 -24.50 -10.14
CA GLN A 165 -8.54 -23.64 -11.26
C GLN A 165 -9.67 -24.25 -12.08
N GLY A 166 -9.57 -25.54 -12.43
CA GLY A 166 -10.64 -26.27 -13.11
C GLY A 166 -11.93 -26.24 -12.30
N GLU A 167 -11.86 -26.53 -11.00
CA GLU A 167 -13.01 -26.50 -10.09
C GLU A 167 -13.62 -25.08 -9.93
N LEU A 168 -12.78 -24.03 -9.92
CA LEU A 168 -13.20 -22.62 -9.92
C LEU A 168 -13.87 -22.20 -11.23
N LEU A 169 -13.40 -22.72 -12.38
CA LEU A 169 -13.89 -22.38 -13.73
C LEU A 169 -15.12 -23.21 -14.16
N GLU A 170 -15.20 -24.49 -13.82
CA GLU A 170 -16.17 -25.46 -14.37
C GLU A 170 -17.60 -25.36 -13.78
N SER A 171 -17.98 -24.26 -13.14
CA SER A 171 -19.33 -24.03 -12.61
C SER A 171 -19.81 -24.98 -11.49
N ASP A 172 -18.98 -25.93 -11.04
CA ASP A 172 -19.31 -26.80 -9.91
C ASP A 172 -19.13 -26.09 -8.56
N TRP A 173 -18.25 -25.09 -8.48
CA TRP A 173 -18.28 -24.08 -7.42
C TRP A 173 -19.47 -23.12 -7.59
N ASN A 174 -19.90 -22.78 -8.81
CA ASN A 174 -21.15 -22.00 -9.02
C ASN A 174 -22.46 -22.77 -8.75
N LYS A 175 -22.44 -24.07 -8.45
CA LYS A 175 -23.64 -24.84 -8.05
C LYS A 175 -23.53 -25.48 -6.66
N LYS A 176 -22.31 -25.68 -6.14
CA LYS A 176 -22.09 -26.16 -4.76
C LYS A 176 -21.75 -25.02 -3.78
N LEU A 177 -21.20 -23.88 -4.21
CA LEU A 177 -21.10 -22.65 -3.39
C LEU A 177 -22.35 -21.77 -3.52
N VAL A 178 -23.06 -21.84 -4.64
CA VAL A 178 -24.37 -21.16 -4.82
C VAL A 178 -25.48 -22.07 -4.32
N GLY A 179 -25.45 -22.37 -3.02
CA GLY A 179 -26.68 -22.69 -2.31
C GLY A 179 -27.41 -21.38 -2.07
N ILE A 180 -28.58 -21.22 -2.70
CA ILE A 180 -29.56 -20.16 -2.38
C ILE A 180 -29.64 -20.04 -0.86
N ARG A 181 -29.16 -18.90 -0.29
CA ARG A 181 -29.27 -18.50 1.13
C ARG A 181 -29.87 -19.59 2.05
N THR A 182 -29.13 -20.66 2.28
CA THR A 182 -29.39 -21.55 3.41
C THR A 182 -28.34 -21.15 4.41
N ALA A 183 -28.82 -20.55 5.49
CA ALA A 183 -28.08 -19.99 6.62
C ALA A 183 -26.60 -20.39 6.66
N SER A 184 -25.73 -19.38 6.55
CA SER A 184 -24.30 -19.50 6.75
C SER A 184 -24.01 -20.15 8.12
N VAL A 185 -22.86 -20.80 8.29
CA VAL A 185 -22.41 -21.19 9.65
C VAL A 185 -22.20 -19.92 10.51
N ASP A 186 -21.96 -18.77 9.86
CA ASP A 186 -22.00 -17.44 10.46
C ASP A 186 -23.39 -17.04 11.01
N ASP A 187 -24.51 -17.58 10.51
CA ASP A 187 -25.84 -17.38 11.13
C ASP A 187 -25.96 -18.17 12.46
N GLU A 188 -25.08 -19.14 12.73
CA GLU A 188 -24.97 -19.80 14.03
C GLU A 188 -24.04 -19.05 15.00
N VAL A 189 -23.15 -18.18 14.50
CA VAL A 189 -22.19 -17.40 15.29
C VAL A 189 -22.60 -15.92 15.37
N ASN A 190 -23.40 -15.56 16.39
CA ASN A 190 -23.77 -14.18 16.68
C ASN A 190 -22.53 -13.37 17.08
N LEU A 191 -22.01 -12.60 16.13
CA LEU A 191 -20.99 -11.60 16.36
C LEU A 191 -21.64 -10.30 16.83
N GLU A 192 -21.33 -9.87 18.06
CA GLU A 192 -21.88 -8.63 18.60
C GLU A 192 -20.85 -7.49 18.48
N PRO A 193 -21.25 -6.33 17.92
CA PRO A 193 -20.36 -5.18 17.75
C PRO A 193 -20.12 -4.50 19.10
N PHE A 194 -18.86 -4.13 19.34
CA PHE A 194 -18.42 -3.54 20.60
C PHE A 194 -17.57 -2.28 20.46
N GLY A 195 -16.96 -2.09 19.31
CA GLY A 195 -16.12 -0.93 19.04
C GLY A 195 -16.37 -0.38 17.65
N GLU A 196 -16.22 0.93 17.51
CA GLU A 196 -16.23 1.60 16.23
C GLU A 196 -15.02 2.52 16.10
N ILE A 197 -14.41 2.51 14.92
CA ILE A 197 -13.34 3.43 14.54
C ILE A 197 -13.85 4.24 13.35
N GLN A 198 -13.70 5.56 13.38
CA GLN A 198 -13.96 6.42 12.24
C GLN A 198 -12.71 7.24 11.92
N SER A 199 -12.35 7.38 10.66
CA SER A 199 -11.15 8.13 10.28
C SER A 199 -11.29 8.67 8.85
N LYS A 200 -10.63 9.80 8.58
CA LYS A 200 -10.47 10.34 7.22
C LYS A 200 -9.47 9.47 6.47
N TYR A 201 -9.62 9.35 5.16
CA TYR A 201 -8.63 8.66 4.35
C TYR A 201 -8.30 9.41 3.06
N LYS A 202 -7.06 9.24 2.58
CA LYS A 202 -6.53 9.80 1.34
C LYS A 202 -5.77 8.71 0.58
N ILE A 203 -5.78 8.77 -0.75
CA ILE A 203 -5.03 7.82 -1.58
C ILE A 203 -3.69 8.47 -1.96
N LYS A 204 -2.59 7.75 -1.75
CA LYS A 204 -1.26 8.15 -2.21
C LYS A 204 -1.12 7.84 -3.70
N TRP A 205 -1.41 8.83 -4.54
CA TRP A 205 -1.35 8.68 -6.00
C TRP A 205 0.07 8.70 -6.59
N ASN A 206 1.05 9.21 -5.84
CA ASN A 206 2.44 9.38 -6.25
C ASN A 206 3.32 8.14 -5.99
N GLN A 207 2.74 7.03 -5.53
CA GLN A 207 3.45 5.76 -5.32
C GLN A 207 2.93 4.69 -6.28
N LEU A 208 3.81 3.76 -6.67
CA LEU A 208 3.46 2.61 -7.52
C LEU A 208 2.46 1.69 -6.81
N ASP A 209 2.70 1.45 -5.53
CA ASP A 209 1.81 0.72 -4.64
C ASP A 209 0.84 1.75 -4.05
N ARG A 210 -0.29 2.00 -4.73
CA ARG A 210 -1.24 3.02 -4.26
C ARG A 210 -1.86 2.58 -2.94
N GLU A 211 -1.41 3.21 -1.87
CA GLU A 211 -1.87 2.96 -0.51
C GLU A 211 -2.94 3.96 -0.09
N ILE A 212 -3.90 3.50 0.71
CA ILE A 212 -4.83 4.36 1.42
C ILE A 212 -4.17 4.76 2.75
N ASN A 213 -3.87 6.05 2.89
CA ASN A 213 -3.48 6.65 4.15
C ASN A 213 -4.71 7.02 4.96
N THR A 214 -4.64 6.84 6.27
CA THR A 214 -5.72 7.22 7.19
C THR A 214 -5.22 8.28 8.18
N GLU A 215 -6.09 9.25 8.49
CA GLU A 215 -5.78 10.43 9.30
C GLU A 215 -6.88 10.66 10.33
N SER A 216 -6.52 11.26 11.47
CA SER A 216 -7.44 11.73 12.52
C SER A 216 -8.47 10.67 12.98
N PRO A 217 -8.04 9.54 13.56
CA PRO A 217 -8.97 8.51 14.02
C PRO A 217 -9.77 8.94 15.25
N THR A 218 -11.05 8.63 15.26
CA THR A 218 -11.94 8.70 16.42
C THR A 218 -12.42 7.31 16.80
N TYR A 219 -12.53 7.07 18.10
CA TYR A 219 -12.86 5.75 18.65
C TYR A 219 -14.09 5.83 19.54
N ARG A 220 -15.06 4.97 19.26
CA ARG A 220 -16.29 4.87 20.05
C ARG A 220 -16.44 3.46 20.59
N SER A 221 -16.59 3.33 21.90
CA SER A 221 -17.07 2.09 22.50
C SER A 221 -18.58 2.00 22.34
N LEU A 222 -19.09 0.84 21.96
CA LEU A 222 -20.52 0.57 21.98
C LEU A 222 -20.91 0.09 23.38
N GLN A 223 -22.12 0.45 23.82
CA GLN A 223 -22.61 0.03 25.12
C GLN A 223 -23.04 -1.43 25.08
N PHE A 224 -22.54 -2.21 26.03
CA PHE A 224 -22.95 -3.59 26.23
C PHE A 224 -24.04 -3.74 27.28
N THR A 225 -24.98 -4.63 27.00
CA THR A 225 -26.02 -5.12 27.92
C THR A 225 -25.54 -6.23 28.86
N MET A 226 -24.24 -6.28 29.19
CA MET A 226 -23.63 -7.29 30.08
C MET A 226 -23.61 -6.86 31.55
N HIS A 227 -23.51 -7.85 32.46
CA HIS A 227 -23.22 -7.58 33.88
C HIS A 227 -21.77 -7.15 34.09
N ASP A 228 -21.47 -6.40 35.17
CA ASP A 228 -20.14 -5.78 35.36
C ASP A 228 -18.96 -6.77 35.44
N GLY A 229 -19.17 -7.97 35.97
CA GLY A 229 -18.15 -9.03 35.99
C GLY A 229 -17.83 -9.58 34.59
N GLU A 230 -18.86 -9.74 33.76
CA GLU A 230 -18.71 -10.17 32.37
C GLU A 230 -18.06 -9.09 31.51
N LYS A 231 -18.39 -7.81 31.75
CA LYS A 231 -17.72 -6.67 31.10
C LYS A 231 -16.22 -6.65 31.39
N LEU A 232 -15.81 -6.91 32.64
CA LEU A 232 -14.39 -6.96 33.01
C LEU A 232 -13.67 -8.12 32.32
N ASN A 233 -14.30 -9.30 32.22
CA ASN A 233 -13.73 -10.43 31.50
C ASN A 233 -13.67 -10.18 30.00
N HIS A 234 -14.69 -9.57 29.41
CA HIS A 234 -14.67 -9.15 28.02
C HIS A 234 -13.55 -8.14 27.74
N LEU A 235 -13.32 -7.16 28.64
CA LEU A 235 -12.20 -6.21 28.52
C LEU A 235 -10.84 -6.90 28.35
N LYS A 236 -10.60 -8.04 29.03
CA LYS A 236 -9.32 -8.77 28.93
C LYS A 236 -9.02 -9.29 27.54
N TRP A 237 -10.07 -9.53 26.74
CA TRP A 237 -10.00 -10.14 25.43
C TRP A 237 -10.45 -9.19 24.32
N GLN A 238 -11.02 -8.02 24.61
CA GLN A 238 -11.45 -7.11 23.57
C GLN A 238 -10.25 -6.48 22.82
N ILE A 239 -10.43 -6.20 21.53
CA ILE A 239 -9.47 -5.40 20.77
C ILE A 239 -9.78 -3.92 21.03
N SER A 240 -8.88 -3.22 21.73
CA SER A 240 -8.99 -1.77 21.97
C SER A 240 -9.09 -0.98 20.66
N GLY A 241 -9.76 0.17 20.67
CA GLY A 241 -9.89 1.06 19.50
C GLY A 241 -8.55 1.35 18.78
N PRO A 242 -7.48 1.79 19.49
CA PRO A 242 -6.19 2.07 18.85
C PRO A 242 -5.50 0.84 18.26
N SER A 243 -5.55 -0.31 18.94
CA SER A 243 -5.04 -1.57 18.37
C SER A 243 -5.85 -1.98 17.14
N GLY A 244 -7.18 -1.85 17.19
CA GLY A 244 -8.06 -2.09 16.05
C GLY A 244 -7.77 -1.15 14.86
N TYR A 245 -7.47 0.12 15.11
CA TYR A 245 -7.08 1.07 14.07
C TYR A 245 -5.73 0.74 13.45
N TYR A 246 -4.76 0.33 14.27
CA TYR A 246 -3.46 -0.12 13.76
C TYR A 246 -3.62 -1.37 12.88
N ILE A 247 -4.44 -2.34 13.32
CA ILE A 247 -4.77 -3.54 12.53
C ILE A 247 -5.46 -3.14 11.22
N ALA A 248 -6.43 -2.21 11.28
CA ALA A 248 -7.11 -1.68 10.10
C ALA A 248 -6.14 -1.01 9.11
N GLN A 249 -5.23 -0.15 9.58
CA GLN A 249 -4.18 0.45 8.75
C GLN A 249 -3.31 -0.61 8.09
N LYS A 250 -2.84 -1.60 8.87
CA LYS A 250 -1.99 -2.66 8.34
C LYS A 250 -2.75 -3.61 7.39
N THR A 251 -4.06 -3.76 7.55
CA THR A 251 -4.92 -4.50 6.61
C THR A 251 -4.99 -3.77 5.26
N ILE A 252 -5.17 -2.45 5.29
CA ILE A 252 -5.16 -1.60 4.11
C ILE A 252 -3.80 -1.71 3.38
N ASP A 253 -2.68 -1.56 4.12
CA ASP A 253 -1.33 -1.73 3.59
C ASP A 253 -1.14 -3.12 2.95
N LEU A 254 -1.65 -4.17 3.61
CA LEU A 254 -1.56 -5.54 3.12
C LEU A 254 -2.31 -5.69 1.78
N GLY A 255 -3.51 -5.12 1.65
CA GLY A 255 -4.28 -5.14 0.41
C GLY A 255 -3.54 -4.51 -0.77
N ALA A 256 -2.91 -3.35 -0.56
CA ALA A 256 -2.10 -2.68 -1.57
C ALA A 256 -0.91 -3.56 -2.01
N LYS A 257 -0.16 -4.10 -1.04
CA LYS A 257 0.98 -4.99 -1.30
C LYS A 257 0.60 -6.26 -2.04
N LEU A 258 -0.53 -6.88 -1.69
CA LEU A 258 -1.03 -8.07 -2.37
C LEU A 258 -1.43 -7.78 -3.83
N LEU A 259 -2.06 -6.64 -4.10
CA LEU A 259 -2.31 -6.20 -5.48
C LEU A 259 -1.02 -5.96 -6.27
N THR A 260 0.01 -5.38 -5.64
CA THR A 260 1.33 -5.20 -6.26
C THR A 260 1.98 -6.54 -6.61
N ILE A 261 1.89 -7.54 -5.73
CA ILE A 261 2.38 -8.89 -6.04
C ILE A 261 1.54 -9.49 -7.19
N ALA A 262 0.21 -9.42 -7.10
CA ALA A 262 -0.68 -9.93 -8.14
C ALA A 262 -0.41 -9.28 -9.51
N ASN A 263 -0.03 -8.00 -9.53
CA ASN A 263 0.41 -7.31 -10.74
C ASN A 263 1.61 -7.96 -11.39
N THR A 264 2.55 -8.51 -10.62
CA THR A 264 3.67 -9.25 -11.19
C THR A 264 3.19 -10.53 -11.88
N GLY A 265 2.19 -11.21 -11.31
CA GLY A 265 1.46 -12.34 -11.91
C GLY A 265 0.70 -12.02 -13.20
N SER A 266 0.39 -10.75 -13.44
CA SER A 266 -0.36 -10.30 -14.61
C SER A 266 0.51 -9.91 -15.81
N ILE A 267 1.82 -9.78 -15.60
CA ILE A 267 2.75 -9.32 -16.64
C ILE A 267 3.12 -10.48 -17.56
N ASN A 268 3.18 -10.17 -18.85
CA ASN A 268 3.67 -11.09 -19.87
C ASN A 268 5.16 -10.82 -20.18
N GLU A 269 6.05 -11.74 -19.78
CA GLU A 269 7.50 -11.55 -19.95
C GLU A 269 7.94 -11.42 -21.42
N VAL A 270 7.21 -12.07 -22.34
CA VAL A 270 7.47 -11.96 -23.78
C VAL A 270 7.15 -10.55 -24.26
N GLN A 271 6.00 -10.02 -23.85
CA GLN A 271 5.60 -8.65 -24.19
C GLN A 271 6.56 -7.62 -23.59
N VAL A 272 7.04 -7.84 -22.36
CA VAL A 272 8.05 -6.99 -21.71
C VAL A 272 9.32 -6.95 -22.54
N GLY A 273 9.83 -8.11 -22.97
CA GLY A 273 11.03 -8.20 -23.82
C GLY A 273 10.87 -7.45 -25.14
N ILE A 274 9.71 -7.57 -25.79
CA ILE A 274 9.39 -6.87 -27.04
C ILE A 274 9.36 -5.35 -26.82
N ILE A 275 8.61 -4.86 -25.83
CA ILE A 275 8.48 -3.43 -25.54
C ILE A 275 9.83 -2.82 -25.19
N LYS A 276 10.61 -3.49 -24.34
CA LYS A 276 11.97 -3.06 -23.99
C LYS A 276 12.85 -2.91 -25.23
N THR A 277 12.82 -3.91 -26.13
CA THR A 277 13.57 -3.86 -27.38
C THR A 277 13.14 -2.69 -28.28
N ILE A 278 11.82 -2.42 -28.38
CA ILE A 278 11.30 -1.29 -29.16
C ILE A 278 11.80 0.04 -28.58
N VAL A 279 11.70 0.23 -27.26
CA VAL A 279 12.11 1.47 -26.59
C VAL A 279 13.62 1.71 -26.70
N GLU A 280 14.45 0.68 -26.51
CA GLU A 280 15.91 0.78 -26.66
C GLU A 280 16.33 1.11 -28.11
N GLU A 281 15.63 0.56 -29.10
CA GLU A 281 15.86 0.88 -30.51
C GLU A 281 15.43 2.31 -30.85
N LEU A 282 14.30 2.78 -30.31
CA LEU A 282 13.87 4.18 -30.42
C LEU A 282 14.93 5.12 -29.82
N ASP A 283 15.39 4.87 -28.60
CA ASP A 283 16.41 5.68 -27.92
C ASP A 283 17.73 5.70 -28.72
N THR A 284 18.15 4.54 -29.24
CA THR A 284 19.34 4.44 -30.11
C THR A 284 19.19 5.27 -31.39
N ARG A 285 18.01 5.33 -31.99
CA ARG A 285 17.77 6.15 -33.20
C ARG A 285 17.71 7.65 -32.88
N LEU A 286 17.02 8.01 -31.81
CA LEU A 286 16.88 9.41 -31.37
C LEU A 286 18.21 10.00 -30.92
N SER A 287 19.08 9.21 -30.27
CA SER A 287 20.43 9.66 -29.85
C SER A 287 21.34 10.11 -31.00
N LYS A 288 21.01 9.74 -32.26
CA LYS A 288 21.73 10.21 -33.45
C LYS A 288 21.29 11.61 -33.89
N ILE A 289 20.19 12.13 -33.36
CA ILE A 289 19.69 13.48 -33.60
C ILE A 289 20.39 14.40 -32.60
N THR A 290 21.31 15.23 -33.07
CA THR A 290 22.19 16.04 -32.21
C THR A 290 21.67 17.45 -31.92
N HIS A 291 20.61 17.89 -32.59
CA HIS A 291 20.04 19.22 -32.36
C HIS A 291 18.97 19.18 -31.26
N LEU A 292 18.76 20.32 -30.60
CA LEU A 292 17.67 20.49 -29.65
C LEU A 292 16.35 20.48 -30.42
N SER A 293 15.41 19.63 -30.02
CA SER A 293 14.11 19.54 -30.65
C SER A 293 13.02 20.15 -29.76
N SER A 294 11.96 20.65 -30.37
CA SER A 294 10.70 20.90 -29.67
C SER A 294 9.93 19.60 -29.41
N ASN A 295 8.94 19.66 -28.51
CA ASN A 295 8.11 18.51 -28.15
C ASN A 295 7.22 18.05 -29.33
N GLU A 296 6.84 18.96 -30.23
CA GLU A 296 6.07 18.64 -31.43
C GLU A 296 6.92 17.96 -32.51
N GLU A 297 8.15 18.44 -32.73
CA GLU A 297 9.10 17.84 -33.68
C GLU A 297 9.51 16.44 -33.24
N ILE A 298 9.84 16.25 -31.96
CA ILE A 298 10.25 14.94 -31.46
C ILE A 298 9.12 13.91 -31.54
N LEU A 299 7.85 14.32 -31.35
CA LEU A 299 6.71 13.42 -31.48
C LEU A 299 6.57 12.89 -32.91
N ILE A 300 6.82 13.74 -33.92
CA ILE A 300 6.82 13.34 -35.32
C ILE A 300 7.94 12.33 -35.58
N GLU A 301 9.14 12.59 -35.06
CA GLU A 301 10.29 11.69 -35.21
C GLU A 301 10.09 10.34 -34.51
N ILE A 302 9.56 10.33 -33.28
CA ILE A 302 9.21 9.10 -32.56
C ILE A 302 8.22 8.27 -33.38
N LYS A 303 7.14 8.90 -33.89
CA LYS A 303 6.14 8.21 -34.71
C LYS A 303 6.72 7.66 -36.00
N ARG A 304 7.64 8.37 -36.64
CA ARG A 304 8.34 7.90 -37.84
C ARG A 304 9.18 6.66 -37.52
N HIS A 305 10.04 6.74 -36.51
CA HIS A 305 10.90 5.63 -36.12
C HIS A 305 10.12 4.41 -35.63
N LEU A 306 9.01 4.61 -34.91
CA LEU A 306 8.15 3.51 -34.46
C LEU A 306 7.56 2.73 -35.63
N ARG A 307 7.16 3.41 -36.72
CA ARG A 307 6.70 2.75 -37.97
C ARG A 307 7.82 1.94 -38.62
N GLU A 308 9.02 2.50 -38.74
CA GLU A 308 10.17 1.79 -39.31
C GLU A 308 10.52 0.53 -38.50
N ILE A 309 10.42 0.60 -37.17
CA ILE A 309 10.62 -0.56 -36.29
C ILE A 309 9.51 -1.60 -36.55
N LYS A 310 8.25 -1.18 -36.63
CA LYS A 310 7.11 -2.05 -36.97
C LYS A 310 7.32 -2.79 -38.30
N ASP A 311 7.87 -2.11 -39.31
CA ASP A 311 8.18 -2.74 -40.60
C ASP A 311 9.26 -3.83 -40.48
N ILE A 312 10.27 -3.63 -39.62
CA ILE A 312 11.28 -4.67 -39.32
C ILE A 312 10.62 -5.91 -38.70
N PHE A 313 9.66 -5.71 -37.79
CA PHE A 313 8.93 -6.80 -37.16
C PHE A 313 8.02 -7.56 -38.15
N ILE A 314 7.38 -6.85 -39.08
CA ILE A 314 6.58 -7.47 -40.15
C ILE A 314 7.48 -8.34 -41.03
N GLU A 315 8.65 -7.83 -41.44
CA GLU A 315 9.63 -8.60 -42.21
C GLU A 315 10.12 -9.83 -41.43
N PHE A 316 10.38 -9.66 -40.14
CA PHE A 316 10.79 -10.75 -39.24
C PHE A 316 9.74 -11.87 -39.20
N HIS A 317 8.48 -11.51 -39.00
CA HIS A 317 7.35 -12.44 -38.97
C HIS A 317 7.19 -13.21 -40.28
N GLN A 318 7.24 -12.51 -41.42
CA GLN A 318 7.10 -13.14 -42.74
C GLN A 318 8.17 -14.22 -43.01
N ARG A 319 9.42 -13.97 -42.58
CA ARG A 319 10.50 -14.96 -42.69
C ARG A 319 10.23 -16.18 -41.81
N MET A 320 9.76 -15.98 -40.58
CA MET A 320 9.45 -17.08 -39.66
C MET A 320 8.27 -17.92 -40.15
N ASP A 321 7.22 -17.29 -40.67
CA ASP A 321 6.06 -17.98 -41.24
C ASP A 321 6.43 -18.83 -42.45
N LYS A 322 7.30 -18.33 -43.33
CA LYS A 322 7.82 -19.10 -44.45
C LYS A 322 8.61 -20.33 -43.95
N PHE A 323 9.38 -20.18 -42.87
CA PHE A 323 10.10 -21.29 -42.28
C PHE A 323 9.16 -22.32 -41.65
N LEU A 324 8.13 -21.92 -40.91
CA LEU A 324 7.12 -22.83 -40.34
C LEU A 324 6.44 -23.68 -41.43
N ARG A 325 6.20 -23.11 -42.61
CA ARG A 325 5.61 -23.83 -43.77
C ARG A 325 6.56 -24.81 -44.45
N SER A 326 7.85 -24.82 -44.11
CA SER A 326 8.84 -25.73 -44.72
C SER A 326 8.69 -27.20 -44.28
N GLY A 327 7.98 -27.46 -43.18
CA GLY A 327 7.78 -28.81 -42.66
C GLY A 327 9.04 -29.47 -42.06
N TYR A 328 10.08 -28.69 -41.78
CA TYR A 328 11.34 -29.18 -41.20
C TYR A 328 11.09 -29.94 -39.88
N ASN A 329 11.86 -31.01 -39.68
CA ASN A 329 11.78 -31.89 -38.51
C ASN A 329 13.21 -32.24 -38.07
N ASN A 330 13.57 -31.91 -36.84
CA ASN A 330 14.89 -32.18 -36.27
C ASN A 330 14.85 -32.04 -34.75
N SER A 331 16.01 -32.15 -34.09
CA SER A 331 16.14 -31.81 -32.67
C SER A 331 15.87 -30.33 -32.44
N LEU A 332 15.35 -29.99 -31.25
CA LEU A 332 15.07 -28.62 -30.84
C LEU A 332 16.31 -27.72 -30.96
N GLU A 333 17.49 -28.25 -30.64
CA GLU A 333 18.76 -27.54 -30.77
C GLU A 333 19.07 -27.19 -32.23
N ASN A 334 18.92 -28.16 -33.15
CA ASN A 334 19.13 -27.92 -34.57
C ASN A 334 18.09 -26.97 -35.17
N ILE A 335 16.84 -27.03 -34.70
CA ILE A 335 15.79 -26.09 -35.13
C ILE A 335 16.13 -24.68 -34.67
N THR A 336 16.46 -24.48 -33.39
CA THR A 336 16.82 -23.14 -32.87
C THR A 336 18.07 -22.58 -33.54
N LYS A 337 19.06 -23.42 -33.85
CA LYS A 337 20.22 -23.02 -34.67
C LYS A 337 19.81 -22.56 -36.07
N LYS A 338 18.96 -23.33 -36.74
CA LYS A 338 18.48 -22.98 -38.09
C LYS A 338 17.63 -21.71 -38.09
N ILE A 339 16.85 -21.46 -37.04
CA ILE A 339 16.14 -20.19 -36.85
C ILE A 339 17.14 -19.03 -36.76
N LYS A 340 18.24 -19.18 -36.01
CA LYS A 340 19.30 -18.14 -35.96
C LYS A 340 19.90 -17.88 -37.35
N ASP A 341 20.14 -18.94 -38.11
CA ASP A 341 20.73 -18.84 -39.46
C ASP A 341 19.80 -18.10 -40.45
N LEU A 342 18.47 -18.18 -40.31
CA LEU A 342 17.49 -17.43 -41.15
C LEU A 342 17.69 -15.91 -41.09
N TYR A 343 18.28 -15.42 -40.00
CA TYR A 343 18.51 -14.00 -39.75
C TYR A 343 20.00 -13.64 -39.79
N GLY A 344 20.87 -14.52 -40.29
CA GLY A 344 22.31 -14.27 -40.43
C GLY A 344 22.64 -13.13 -41.40
N ASP A 345 21.88 -13.00 -42.49
CA ASP A 345 22.09 -12.02 -43.57
C ASP A 345 21.34 -10.69 -43.38
N VAL A 346 20.92 -10.39 -42.15
CA VAL A 346 20.16 -9.16 -41.85
C VAL A 346 21.06 -7.93 -41.97
N ASN A 347 20.52 -6.85 -42.55
CA ASN A 347 21.20 -5.55 -42.69
C ASN A 347 21.86 -5.14 -41.35
N PRO A 348 23.14 -4.70 -41.33
CA PRO A 348 23.85 -4.30 -40.12
C PRO A 348 23.09 -3.31 -39.24
N ILE A 349 22.31 -2.40 -39.85
CA ILE A 349 21.50 -1.39 -39.15
C ILE A 349 20.34 -2.05 -38.37
N LYS A 350 19.77 -3.13 -38.90
CA LYS A 350 18.65 -3.89 -38.29
C LYS A 350 19.13 -5.00 -37.34
N LYS A 351 20.43 -5.35 -37.39
CA LYS A 351 20.99 -6.56 -36.79
C LYS A 351 20.82 -6.63 -35.27
N LYS A 352 20.98 -5.50 -34.56
CA LYS A 352 20.82 -5.45 -33.09
C LYS A 352 19.37 -5.71 -32.67
N CYS A 353 18.43 -4.97 -33.25
CA CYS A 353 16.99 -5.14 -32.99
C CYS A 353 16.54 -6.57 -33.29
N VAL A 354 16.89 -7.12 -34.45
CA VAL A 354 16.53 -8.50 -34.82
C VAL A 354 17.16 -9.54 -33.88
N ALA A 355 18.39 -9.33 -33.40
CA ALA A 355 19.05 -10.25 -32.47
C ALA A 355 18.31 -10.36 -31.12
N GLU A 356 17.86 -9.24 -30.55
CA GLU A 356 17.12 -9.24 -29.27
C GLU A 356 15.71 -9.84 -29.41
N ILE A 357 15.02 -9.56 -30.52
CA ILE A 357 13.72 -10.17 -30.85
C ILE A 357 13.88 -11.70 -30.97
N LEU A 358 14.89 -12.13 -31.72
CA LEU A 358 15.22 -13.52 -31.95
C LEU A 358 15.55 -14.25 -30.63
N LYS A 359 16.30 -13.60 -29.74
CA LYS A 359 16.62 -14.13 -28.41
C LYS A 359 15.34 -14.36 -27.60
N THR A 360 14.43 -13.40 -27.61
CA THR A 360 13.14 -13.49 -26.89
C THR A 360 12.28 -14.63 -27.44
N GLN A 361 12.18 -14.74 -28.78
CA GLN A 361 11.41 -15.81 -29.42
C GLN A 361 12.02 -17.21 -29.19
N ILE A 362 13.35 -17.33 -29.25
CA ILE A 362 14.02 -18.62 -28.97
C ILE A 362 13.81 -19.03 -27.51
N SER A 363 13.93 -18.10 -26.55
CA SER A 363 13.65 -18.38 -25.14
C SER A 363 12.23 -18.94 -24.96
N LEU A 364 11.25 -18.30 -25.60
CA LEU A 364 9.85 -18.76 -25.58
C LEU A 364 9.69 -20.17 -26.14
N ILE A 365 10.39 -20.51 -27.23
CA ILE A 365 10.34 -21.84 -27.84
C ILE A 365 10.96 -22.89 -26.90
N LEU A 366 12.09 -22.59 -26.25
CA LEU A 366 12.77 -23.50 -25.34
C LEU A 366 11.95 -23.84 -24.08
N GLU A 367 11.05 -22.94 -23.67
CA GLU A 367 10.12 -23.17 -22.56
C GLU A 367 8.92 -24.05 -22.93
N CYS A 368 8.66 -24.28 -24.23
CA CYS A 368 7.53 -25.09 -24.67
C CYS A 368 7.81 -26.58 -24.32
N ASN A 369 6.83 -27.28 -23.73
CA ASN A 369 6.97 -28.68 -23.35
C ASN A 369 6.77 -29.59 -24.57
N PHE A 370 7.86 -30.11 -25.13
CA PHE A 370 7.83 -31.08 -26.23
C PHE A 370 7.82 -32.52 -25.70
N LYS A 371 7.05 -33.40 -26.36
CA LYS A 371 7.01 -34.83 -26.00
C LYS A 371 8.31 -35.56 -26.36
N ASN A 372 8.99 -35.13 -27.43
CA ASN A 372 10.27 -35.66 -27.87
C ASN A 372 11.16 -34.52 -28.38
N ILE A 373 12.20 -34.18 -27.61
CA ILE A 373 13.09 -33.03 -27.88
C ILE A 373 13.99 -33.29 -29.11
N ASP A 374 14.27 -34.55 -29.42
CA ASP A 374 15.15 -34.95 -30.52
C ASP A 374 14.45 -34.94 -31.89
N HIS A 375 13.11 -34.99 -31.89
CA HIS A 375 12.27 -35.00 -33.10
C HIS A 375 11.07 -34.07 -32.93
N VAL A 376 11.34 -32.77 -32.97
CA VAL A 376 10.32 -31.72 -32.93
C VAL A 376 9.92 -31.36 -34.36
N ARG A 377 8.63 -31.47 -34.69
CA ARG A 377 8.11 -30.96 -35.97
C ARG A 377 7.90 -29.45 -35.85
N LEU A 378 8.21 -28.67 -36.89
CA LEU A 378 7.97 -27.21 -36.87
C LEU A 378 6.50 -26.83 -36.57
N VAL A 379 5.54 -27.67 -36.94
CA VAL A 379 4.11 -27.48 -36.61
C VAL A 379 3.88 -27.43 -35.10
N GLU A 380 4.69 -28.13 -34.31
CA GLU A 380 4.61 -28.11 -32.83
C GLU A 380 5.11 -26.79 -32.23
N ILE A 381 5.93 -26.03 -32.99
CA ILE A 381 6.45 -24.71 -32.58
C ILE A 381 5.53 -23.57 -33.03
N ALA A 382 4.70 -23.80 -34.05
CA ALA A 382 3.80 -22.79 -34.62
C ALA A 382 2.93 -22.07 -33.57
N PRO A 383 2.36 -22.72 -32.54
CA PRO A 383 1.61 -22.02 -31.49
C PRO A 383 2.47 -21.00 -30.72
N CYS A 384 3.71 -21.37 -30.38
CA CYS A 384 4.63 -20.47 -29.65
C CYS A 384 5.01 -19.25 -30.53
N VAL A 385 5.17 -19.44 -31.85
CA VAL A 385 5.41 -18.35 -32.81
C VAL A 385 4.19 -17.45 -32.98
N ASN A 386 2.99 -18.03 -33.17
CA ASN A 386 1.76 -17.26 -33.33
C ASN A 386 1.47 -16.41 -32.08
N TYR A 387 1.69 -16.96 -30.89
CA TYR A 387 1.59 -16.22 -29.64
C TYR A 387 2.58 -15.05 -29.58
N PHE A 388 3.84 -15.27 -29.97
CA PHE A 388 4.84 -14.20 -30.06
C PHE A 388 4.36 -13.06 -30.99
N ASN A 389 3.79 -13.41 -32.15
CA ASN A 389 3.27 -12.42 -33.10
C ASN A 389 2.11 -11.60 -32.52
N GLN A 390 1.17 -12.26 -31.84
CA GLN A 390 0.08 -11.56 -31.13
C GLN A 390 0.63 -10.61 -30.06
N MET A 391 1.67 -11.02 -29.33
CA MET A 391 2.31 -10.14 -28.33
C MET A 391 3.04 -8.96 -28.97
N MET A 392 3.60 -9.12 -30.17
CA MET A 392 4.18 -8.00 -30.92
C MET A 392 3.12 -6.98 -31.32
N GLU A 393 2.02 -7.41 -31.93
CA GLU A 393 0.92 -6.51 -32.31
C GLU A 393 0.31 -5.79 -31.10
N ALA A 394 0.11 -6.53 -30.00
CA ALA A 394 -0.35 -5.95 -28.74
C ALA A 394 0.65 -4.92 -28.19
N SER A 395 1.96 -5.14 -28.32
CA SER A 395 3.01 -4.20 -27.87
C SER A 395 2.96 -2.86 -28.60
N PHE A 396 2.80 -2.86 -29.93
CA PHE A 396 2.65 -1.62 -30.70
C PHE A 396 1.35 -0.88 -30.36
N THR A 397 0.25 -1.63 -30.28
CA THR A 397 -1.07 -1.08 -29.90
C THR A 397 -1.04 -0.43 -28.51
N LEU A 398 -0.22 -0.97 -27.60
CA LEU A 398 0.02 -0.42 -26.28
C LEU A 398 0.91 0.83 -26.33
N LEU A 399 2.02 0.80 -27.06
CA LEU A 399 3.02 1.88 -27.08
C LEU A 399 2.54 3.15 -27.79
N GLU A 400 1.90 3.01 -28.95
CA GLU A 400 1.49 4.15 -29.81
C GLU A 400 0.73 5.26 -29.04
N PRO A 401 -0.35 4.97 -28.29
CA PRO A 401 -1.07 6.00 -27.52
C PRO A 401 -0.34 6.44 -26.25
N ASN A 402 0.51 5.59 -25.67
CA ASN A 402 1.18 5.89 -24.40
C ASN A 402 2.41 6.78 -24.55
N ILE A 403 2.97 6.92 -25.75
CA ILE A 403 4.04 7.89 -26.04
C ILE A 403 3.54 9.33 -25.80
N GLU A 404 2.39 9.70 -26.36
CA GLU A 404 1.84 11.06 -26.18
C GLU A 404 1.47 11.32 -24.72
N ARG A 405 0.93 10.30 -24.04
CA ARG A 405 0.62 10.39 -22.62
C ARG A 405 1.88 10.57 -21.77
N PHE A 406 2.95 9.85 -22.08
CA PHE A 406 4.24 9.99 -21.40
C PHE A 406 4.86 11.37 -21.62
N LEU A 407 4.84 11.89 -22.85
CA LEU A 407 5.32 13.26 -23.14
C LEU A 407 4.51 14.33 -22.42
N SER A 408 3.19 14.14 -22.35
CA SER A 408 2.31 15.05 -21.60
C SER A 408 2.59 15.02 -20.10
N TYR A 409 2.81 13.82 -19.56
CA TYR A 409 3.16 13.63 -18.16
C TYR A 409 4.49 14.31 -17.80
N THR A 410 5.52 14.08 -18.61
CA THR A 410 6.84 14.67 -18.39
C THR A 410 6.83 16.19 -18.54
N HIS A 411 6.00 16.74 -19.44
CA HIS A 411 5.79 18.19 -19.55
C HIS A 411 5.19 18.79 -18.26
N LEU A 412 4.13 18.18 -17.72
CA LEU A 412 3.52 18.62 -16.46
C LEU A 412 4.49 18.50 -15.28
N LEU A 413 5.28 17.43 -15.21
CA LEU A 413 6.32 17.28 -14.19
C LEU A 413 7.39 18.38 -14.28
N ARG A 414 7.84 18.74 -15.48
CA ARG A 414 8.80 19.83 -15.65
C ARG A 414 8.23 21.18 -15.21
N LEU A 415 6.95 21.47 -15.51
CA LEU A 415 6.28 22.66 -14.99
C LEU A 415 6.19 22.64 -13.47
N PHE A 416 5.89 21.48 -12.87
CA PHE A 416 5.90 21.28 -11.43
C PHE A 416 7.26 21.62 -10.83
N TYR A 417 8.35 21.01 -11.31
CA TYR A 417 9.69 21.26 -10.75
C TYR A 417 10.12 22.72 -10.88
N ARG A 418 9.91 23.33 -12.05
CA ARG A 418 10.18 24.76 -12.25
C ARG A 418 9.38 25.63 -11.30
N TYR A 419 8.09 25.32 -11.12
CA TYR A 419 7.24 26.07 -10.20
C TYR A 419 7.74 25.96 -8.75
N ILE A 420 8.06 24.76 -8.27
CA ILE A 420 8.59 24.56 -6.92
C ILE A 420 9.95 25.23 -6.73
N GLU A 421 10.83 25.17 -7.73
CA GLU A 421 12.13 25.87 -7.72
C GLU A 421 11.94 27.39 -7.55
N HIS A 422 11.06 28.00 -8.35
CA HIS A 422 10.71 29.41 -8.20
C HIS A 422 10.08 29.75 -6.84
N LEU A 423 9.31 28.83 -6.24
CA LEU A 423 8.81 29.02 -4.87
C LEU A 423 9.96 29.07 -3.87
N TYR A 424 10.90 28.14 -3.93
CA TYR A 424 12.06 28.14 -3.04
C TYR A 424 12.92 29.38 -3.24
N ASP A 425 13.17 29.80 -4.47
CA ASP A 425 13.94 31.02 -4.75
C ASP A 425 13.29 32.25 -4.10
N GLU A 426 11.97 32.41 -4.22
CA GLU A 426 11.24 33.54 -3.64
C GLU A 426 11.22 33.51 -2.10
N PHE A 427 10.98 32.34 -1.49
CA PHE A 427 10.98 32.23 -0.03
C PHE A 427 12.38 32.29 0.58
N ASN A 428 13.42 31.94 -0.17
CA ASN A 428 14.81 32.07 0.27
C ASN A 428 15.26 33.53 0.45
N LEU A 429 14.58 34.48 -0.21
CA LEU A 429 14.80 35.92 -0.09
C LEU A 429 14.13 36.53 1.17
N GLU A 430 13.23 35.79 1.82
CA GLU A 430 12.52 36.27 3.01
C GLU A 430 13.40 36.28 4.26
N GLN A 431 13.02 37.11 5.24
CA GLN A 431 13.68 37.11 6.55
C GLN A 431 13.23 35.91 7.40
N THR A 432 14.11 35.44 8.29
CA THR A 432 13.74 34.45 9.32
C THR A 432 12.75 35.12 10.27
N PRO A 433 11.60 34.50 10.62
CA PRO A 433 11.24 33.07 10.51
C PRO A 433 10.43 32.66 9.26
N ALA A 434 9.96 33.63 8.45
CA ALA A 434 9.13 33.37 7.27
C ALA A 434 9.83 32.46 6.26
N LYS A 435 11.15 32.58 6.12
CA LYS A 435 11.98 31.66 5.33
C LYS A 435 11.88 30.20 5.78
N SER A 436 12.16 29.92 7.06
CA SER A 436 12.20 28.56 7.61
C SER A 436 10.82 27.86 7.61
N LEU A 437 9.76 28.63 7.86
CA LEU A 437 8.38 28.15 7.72
C LEU A 437 8.00 27.96 6.25
N GLY A 438 8.42 28.89 5.39
CA GLY A 438 8.29 28.83 3.94
C GLY A 438 8.81 27.51 3.38
N ASP A 439 10.02 27.11 3.73
CA ASP A 439 10.62 25.85 3.26
C ASP A 439 9.77 24.62 3.63
N ARG A 440 9.30 24.55 4.89
CA ARG A 440 8.43 23.45 5.36
C ARG A 440 7.08 23.45 4.64
N TYR A 441 6.48 24.61 4.44
CA TYR A 441 5.21 24.75 3.73
C TYR A 441 5.36 24.48 2.24
N ILE A 442 6.45 24.90 1.60
CA ILE A 442 6.70 24.57 0.19
C ILE A 442 6.92 23.07 0.04
N ALA A 443 7.65 22.42 0.97
CA ALA A 443 7.84 20.97 0.94
C ALA A 443 6.49 20.21 1.03
N LYS A 444 5.66 20.55 2.03
CA LYS A 444 4.31 19.96 2.18
C LYS A 444 3.41 20.28 0.98
N PHE A 445 3.50 21.48 0.42
CA PHE A 445 2.74 21.88 -0.76
C PHE A 445 3.19 21.13 -2.02
N ALA A 446 4.49 20.94 -2.20
CA ALA A 446 5.07 20.15 -3.27
C ALA A 446 4.56 18.70 -3.20
N GLU A 447 4.54 18.10 -2.00
CA GLU A 447 3.94 16.78 -1.76
C GLU A 447 2.44 16.73 -2.10
N HIS A 448 1.67 17.75 -1.69
CA HIS A 448 0.24 17.82 -2.00
C HIS A 448 0.00 17.97 -3.52
N LEU A 449 0.70 18.90 -4.17
CA LEU A 449 0.56 19.19 -5.59
C LEU A 449 0.99 18.02 -6.46
N ILE A 450 2.09 17.34 -6.12
CA ILE A 450 2.54 16.18 -6.90
C ILE A 450 1.54 15.02 -6.82
N ILE A 451 0.91 14.80 -5.65
CA ILE A 451 -0.15 13.80 -5.50
C ILE A 451 -1.35 14.15 -6.40
N ARG A 452 -1.79 15.42 -6.42
CA ARG A 452 -2.89 15.88 -7.29
C ARG A 452 -2.56 15.77 -8.78
N LEU A 453 -1.32 16.08 -9.16
CA LEU A 453 -0.84 15.94 -10.54
C LEU A 453 -0.89 14.47 -10.97
N HIS A 454 -0.37 13.54 -10.14
CA HIS A 454 -0.46 12.11 -10.39
C HIS A 454 -1.91 11.62 -10.44
N GLU A 455 -2.75 12.00 -9.47
CA GLU A 455 -4.18 11.72 -9.45
C GLU A 455 -4.82 12.11 -10.78
N ARG A 456 -4.54 13.32 -11.27
CA ARG A 456 -5.07 13.81 -12.54
C ARG A 456 -4.58 12.99 -13.71
N ILE A 457 -3.28 12.75 -13.88
CA ILE A 457 -2.72 11.99 -15.02
C ILE A 457 -3.18 10.52 -15.03
N ILE A 458 -3.45 9.97 -13.85
CA ILE A 458 -3.88 8.59 -13.68
C ILE A 458 -5.40 8.46 -13.88
N ASN A 459 -6.22 9.35 -13.29
CA ASN A 459 -7.68 9.27 -13.30
C ASN A 459 -8.34 9.98 -14.49
N SER A 460 -7.59 10.86 -15.18
CA SER A 460 -8.14 11.66 -16.27
C SER A 460 -8.48 10.77 -17.48
N PRO A 461 -9.74 10.79 -17.96
CA PRO A 461 -10.15 10.11 -19.18
C PRO A 461 -9.62 10.80 -20.45
N PHE A 462 -8.90 11.91 -20.32
CA PHE A 462 -8.34 12.61 -21.45
C PHE A 462 -7.31 11.68 -22.11
N TYR A 463 -7.62 11.25 -23.33
CA TYR A 463 -6.61 10.89 -24.30
C TYR A 463 -5.76 12.14 -24.48
N ILE A 464 -4.71 12.27 -23.69
CA ILE A 464 -3.86 13.44 -23.77
C ILE A 464 -3.09 13.31 -25.07
N ARG A 465 -3.69 13.84 -26.13
CA ARG A 465 -2.90 14.32 -27.25
C ARG A 465 -1.99 15.38 -26.67
N TYR A 466 -0.71 15.24 -26.95
CA TYR A 466 0.26 16.22 -26.54
C TYR A 466 -0.12 17.57 -27.17
N ASP A 467 -0.61 18.50 -26.34
CA ASP A 467 -1.01 19.86 -26.71
C ASP A 467 -0.52 20.80 -25.62
N ARG A 468 0.53 21.55 -25.94
CA ARG A 468 1.24 22.38 -24.96
C ARG A 468 0.39 23.51 -24.36
N PRO A 469 -0.32 24.35 -25.15
CA PRO A 469 -1.26 25.33 -24.59
C PRO A 469 -2.26 24.72 -23.60
N LEU A 470 -2.85 23.58 -23.97
CA LEU A 470 -3.85 22.92 -23.12
C LEU A 470 -3.22 22.36 -21.83
N LEU A 471 -2.02 21.78 -21.91
CA LEU A 471 -1.29 21.29 -20.73
C LEU A 471 -0.87 22.41 -19.78
N ASN A 472 -0.51 23.58 -20.31
CA ASN A 472 -0.15 24.74 -19.48
C ASN A 472 -1.37 25.27 -18.70
N GLU A 473 -2.52 25.37 -19.35
CA GLU A 473 -3.78 25.77 -18.68
C GLU A 473 -4.23 24.72 -17.67
N GLU A 474 -4.08 23.44 -17.99
CA GLU A 474 -4.38 22.35 -17.06
C GLU A 474 -3.49 22.42 -15.81
N PHE A 475 -2.19 22.68 -15.97
CA PHE A 475 -1.28 22.86 -14.84
C PHE A 475 -1.69 24.04 -13.96
N LYS A 476 -2.06 25.19 -14.55
CA LYS A 476 -2.56 26.36 -13.79
C LYS A 476 -3.79 26.01 -12.96
N ASN A 477 -4.78 25.37 -13.56
CA ASN A 477 -6.01 24.98 -12.89
C ASN A 477 -5.71 24.00 -11.74
N LEU A 478 -4.83 23.03 -11.96
CA LEU A 478 -4.40 22.07 -10.94
C LEU A 478 -3.73 22.78 -9.75
N VAL A 479 -2.82 23.71 -10.00
CA VAL A 479 -2.16 24.48 -8.94
C VAL A 479 -3.16 25.34 -8.18
N GLN A 480 -4.06 26.05 -8.87
CA GLN A 480 -5.08 26.89 -8.22
C GLN A 480 -5.97 26.07 -7.28
N MET A 481 -6.51 24.95 -7.75
CA MET A 481 -7.31 24.04 -6.92
C MET A 481 -6.50 23.45 -5.77
N ALA A 482 -5.23 23.10 -6.02
CA ALA A 482 -4.35 22.57 -4.98
C ALA A 482 -4.08 23.61 -3.89
N VAL A 483 -3.84 24.87 -4.25
CA VAL A 483 -3.62 25.97 -3.29
C VAL A 483 -4.84 26.16 -2.40
N GLU A 484 -6.05 26.18 -2.97
CA GLU A 484 -7.28 26.33 -2.18
C GLU A 484 -7.44 25.22 -1.15
N ASN A 485 -7.36 23.96 -1.59
CA ASN A 485 -7.51 22.81 -0.68
C ASN A 485 -6.37 22.72 0.35
N TYR A 486 -5.14 23.07 -0.05
CA TYR A 486 -3.96 22.96 0.79
C TYR A 486 -3.99 23.93 1.97
N ILE A 487 -4.43 25.17 1.73
CA ILE A 487 -4.51 26.21 2.77
C ILE A 487 -5.55 25.85 3.83
N ASP A 488 -6.65 25.22 3.45
CA ASP A 488 -7.70 24.79 4.38
C ASP A 488 -7.31 23.52 5.17
N GLU A 489 -6.36 22.71 4.68
CA GLU A 489 -6.01 21.41 5.25
C GLU A 489 -4.78 21.40 6.17
N ILE A 490 -3.94 22.45 6.19
CA ILE A 490 -2.70 22.43 6.99
C ILE A 490 -2.86 23.18 8.31
N PRO A 491 -2.96 22.45 9.43
CA PRO A 491 -2.92 23.06 10.75
C PRO A 491 -1.50 23.58 11.04
N ILE A 492 -1.44 24.76 11.63
CA ILE A 492 -0.24 25.24 12.32
C ILE A 492 -0.21 24.52 13.67
N HIS A 493 0.85 23.75 13.91
CA HIS A 493 1.01 23.00 15.16
C HIS A 493 1.80 23.80 16.19
N PRO A 494 1.73 23.45 17.49
CA PRO A 494 2.58 24.06 18.51
C PRO A 494 4.07 24.04 18.17
N GLU A 495 4.56 23.00 17.50
CA GLU A 495 5.96 22.93 17.04
C GLU A 495 6.34 24.10 16.10
N ASP A 496 5.43 24.49 15.21
CA ASP A 496 5.65 25.57 14.25
C ASP A 496 5.74 26.93 14.97
N LEU A 497 4.88 27.13 15.97
CA LEU A 497 4.88 28.33 16.81
C LEU A 497 6.12 28.42 17.70
N ILE A 498 6.56 27.31 18.30
CA ILE A 498 7.81 27.27 19.10
C ILE A 498 9.04 27.61 18.25
N ARG A 499 9.06 27.21 16.97
CA ARG A 499 10.13 27.60 16.03
C ARG A 499 10.11 29.10 15.73
N PHE A 500 8.93 29.72 15.67
CA PHE A 500 8.82 31.18 15.50
C PHE A 500 9.36 31.91 16.73
N THR A 501 8.98 31.44 17.93
CA THR A 501 9.50 31.93 19.20
C THR A 501 11.02 31.81 19.30
N GLU A 502 11.61 30.68 18.87
CA GLU A 502 13.06 30.48 18.85
C GLU A 502 13.79 31.58 18.06
N VAL A 503 13.27 31.92 16.88
CA VAL A 503 13.87 32.92 16.00
C VAL A 503 13.77 34.32 16.62
N MET A 504 12.63 34.66 17.21
CA MET A 504 12.44 35.93 17.91
C MET A 504 13.40 36.11 19.09
N LEU A 505 13.84 35.00 19.68
CA LEU A 505 14.72 34.95 20.84
C LEU A 505 16.15 34.52 20.50
N ALA A 506 16.61 34.70 19.25
CA ALA A 506 17.94 34.31 18.78
C ALA A 506 19.10 34.78 19.69
N LYS A 507 18.95 35.91 20.39
CA LYS A 507 19.94 36.45 21.35
C LYS A 507 20.12 35.60 22.62
N HIS A 508 19.16 34.73 22.94
CA HIS A 508 19.14 33.89 24.13
C HIS A 508 19.26 32.40 23.81
N GLN A 509 19.50 32.04 22.54
CA GLN A 509 19.39 30.68 22.01
C GLN A 509 20.24 29.67 22.79
N ASP A 510 21.46 30.03 23.18
CA ASP A 510 22.38 29.16 23.92
C ASP A 510 21.82 28.67 25.27
N LYS A 511 20.90 29.44 25.90
CA LYS A 511 20.29 29.11 27.19
C LYS A 511 18.95 28.37 27.07
N VAL A 512 18.25 28.50 25.95
CA VAL A 512 16.89 27.92 25.78
C VAL A 512 16.81 26.79 24.76
N ASN A 513 17.85 26.54 23.97
CA ASN A 513 17.80 25.55 22.88
C ASN A 513 17.40 24.15 23.36
N LYS A 514 17.90 23.73 24.53
CA LYS A 514 17.51 22.44 25.14
C LYS A 514 16.00 22.37 25.39
N HIS A 515 15.42 23.42 25.99
CA HIS A 515 13.99 23.50 26.29
C HIS A 515 13.13 23.59 25.04
N LEU A 516 13.53 24.42 24.06
CA LEU A 516 12.83 24.55 22.79
C LEU A 516 12.83 23.24 22.00
N THR A 517 13.94 22.51 22.03
CA THR A 517 14.03 21.18 21.42
C THR A 517 13.09 20.18 22.09
N THR A 518 12.95 20.23 23.41
CA THR A 518 11.97 19.42 24.16
C THR A 518 10.54 19.77 23.81
N LEU A 519 10.20 21.06 23.78
CA LEU A 519 8.84 21.55 23.49
C LEU A 519 8.40 21.22 22.06
N LYS A 520 9.30 21.30 21.07
CA LYS A 520 9.02 20.89 19.68
C LYS A 520 8.59 19.42 19.56
N LYS A 521 9.07 18.53 20.45
CA LYS A 521 8.74 17.11 20.41
C LYS A 521 7.42 16.76 21.11
N ALA A 522 6.85 17.69 21.89
CA ALA A 522 5.74 17.43 22.81
C ALA A 522 4.55 16.76 22.14
N SER A 523 3.97 17.38 21.11
CA SER A 523 2.76 16.87 20.45
C SER A 523 2.95 15.44 19.93
N SER A 524 4.03 15.19 19.17
CA SER A 524 4.33 13.86 18.61
C SER A 524 4.60 12.79 19.69
N GLN A 525 5.30 13.15 20.77
CA GLN A 525 5.61 12.21 21.84
C GLN A 525 4.38 11.90 22.71
N LEU A 526 3.53 12.90 22.98
CA LEU A 526 2.29 12.69 23.74
C LEU A 526 1.30 11.82 22.97
N GLU A 527 1.14 12.01 21.67
CA GLU A 527 0.34 11.13 20.81
C GLU A 527 0.88 9.69 20.78
N PHE A 528 2.20 9.54 20.67
CA PHE A 528 2.85 8.21 20.72
C PHE A 528 2.59 7.53 22.06
N LEU A 529 2.79 8.24 23.17
CA LEU A 529 2.63 7.67 24.50
C LEU A 529 1.17 7.30 24.79
N LEU A 530 0.20 8.13 24.37
CA LEU A 530 -1.23 7.80 24.42
C LEU A 530 -1.50 6.51 23.66
N SER A 531 -1.01 6.42 22.42
CA SER A 531 -1.14 5.22 21.59
C SER A 531 -0.49 3.98 22.25
N TYR A 532 0.65 4.15 22.93
CA TYR A 532 1.34 3.09 23.66
C TYR A 532 0.56 2.59 24.88
N ILE A 533 -0.04 3.51 25.64
CA ILE A 533 -0.89 3.16 26.80
C ILE A 533 -2.11 2.38 26.35
N LEU A 534 -2.73 2.78 25.23
CA LEU A 534 -3.96 2.19 24.73
C LEU A 534 -3.76 0.87 23.97
N ARG A 535 -2.53 0.34 23.88
CA ARG A 535 -2.28 -0.98 23.27
C ARG A 535 -2.92 -2.09 24.10
N PHE A 536 -3.42 -3.13 23.42
CA PHE A 536 -3.97 -4.37 24.02
C PHE A 536 -3.03 -4.94 25.09
N ASN A 537 -1.74 -5.08 24.74
CA ASN A 537 -0.72 -5.60 25.65
C ASN A 537 -0.44 -4.73 26.89
N THR A 538 -0.85 -3.46 26.91
CA THR A 538 -0.67 -2.55 28.06
C THR A 538 -1.92 -2.56 28.94
N LEU A 539 -3.10 -2.34 28.36
CA LEU A 539 -4.35 -2.34 29.10
C LEU A 539 -4.72 -3.73 29.63
N ASN A 540 -4.57 -4.79 28.84
CA ASN A 540 -4.98 -6.13 29.28
C ASN A 540 -4.05 -6.72 30.33
N ARG A 541 -2.74 -6.45 30.25
CA ARG A 541 -1.85 -6.84 31.35
C ARG A 541 -2.20 -6.12 32.64
N PHE A 542 -2.55 -4.83 32.57
CA PHE A 542 -3.04 -4.12 33.74
C PHE A 542 -4.35 -4.71 34.28
N VAL A 543 -5.32 -4.99 33.41
CA VAL A 543 -6.61 -5.58 33.80
C VAL A 543 -6.44 -6.99 34.38
N GLN A 544 -5.50 -7.80 33.86
CA GLN A 544 -5.14 -9.12 34.40
C GLN A 544 -4.46 -9.04 35.77
N GLU A 545 -3.70 -7.97 36.05
CA GLU A 545 -3.07 -7.73 37.36
C GLU A 545 -4.08 -7.26 38.44
N ILE A 546 -5.29 -6.86 38.05
CA ILE A 546 -6.35 -6.45 38.99
C ILE A 546 -7.11 -7.69 39.50
N ASP A 547 -6.88 -8.04 40.77
CA ASP A 547 -7.61 -9.09 41.49
C ASP A 547 -9.13 -8.82 41.49
N GLU A 548 -9.92 -9.76 40.96
CA GLU A 548 -11.37 -9.66 40.83
C GLU A 548 -12.08 -9.61 42.19
N THR A 549 -11.52 -10.30 43.18
CA THR A 549 -12.16 -10.59 44.47
C THR A 549 -12.04 -9.46 45.49
N LYS A 550 -11.15 -8.48 45.27
CA LYS A 550 -10.96 -7.33 46.16
C LYS A 550 -11.73 -6.12 45.66
N GLY A 551 -12.56 -5.54 46.52
CA GLY A 551 -13.21 -4.25 46.29
C GLY A 551 -12.16 -3.14 46.27
N SER A 552 -11.72 -2.73 45.08
CA SER A 552 -10.79 -1.61 44.90
C SER A 552 -11.60 -0.37 44.49
N GLY A 553 -11.65 0.64 45.36
CA GLY A 553 -12.26 1.93 45.03
C GLY A 553 -11.55 2.64 43.88
N SER A 554 -12.20 3.69 43.34
CA SER A 554 -11.72 4.57 42.25
C SER A 554 -10.24 4.95 42.32
N LEU A 555 -9.81 5.30 43.53
CA LEU A 555 -8.47 5.76 43.84
C LEU A 555 -7.42 4.65 43.78
N ASP A 556 -7.80 3.44 44.21
CA ASP A 556 -6.90 2.27 44.23
C ASP A 556 -6.58 1.81 42.80
N ILE A 557 -7.57 1.85 41.90
CA ILE A 557 -7.37 1.53 40.47
C ILE A 557 -6.45 2.55 39.81
N SER A 558 -6.69 3.85 40.04
CA SER A 558 -5.87 4.92 39.46
C SER A 558 -4.43 4.88 39.99
N ASN A 559 -4.23 4.57 41.28
CA ASN A 559 -2.90 4.40 41.90
C ASN A 559 -2.16 3.17 41.35
N LYS A 560 -2.85 2.03 41.23
CA LYS A 560 -2.28 0.83 40.60
C LYS A 560 -1.89 1.10 39.15
N PHE A 561 -2.73 1.81 38.39
CA PHE A 561 -2.43 2.17 37.01
C PHE A 561 -1.23 3.09 36.89
N PHE A 562 -1.14 4.10 37.76
CA PHE A 562 0.02 4.99 37.86
C PHE A 562 1.32 4.19 38.07
N HIS A 563 1.34 3.28 39.04
CA HIS A 563 2.53 2.46 39.32
C HIS A 563 2.86 1.48 38.19
N PHE A 564 1.84 0.87 37.59
CA PHE A 564 1.99 -0.01 36.44
C PHE A 564 2.62 0.74 35.25
N LEU A 565 2.07 1.90 34.89
CA LEU A 565 2.59 2.72 33.81
C LEU A 565 3.99 3.24 34.11
N ARG A 566 4.25 3.72 35.33
CA ARG A 566 5.59 4.19 35.74
C ARG A 566 6.66 3.13 35.51
N LYS A 567 6.38 1.85 35.80
CA LYS A 567 7.31 0.74 35.55
C LYS A 567 7.52 0.52 34.05
N ARG A 568 6.47 0.60 33.23
CA ARG A 568 6.55 0.36 31.78
C ARG A 568 7.20 1.48 30.99
N ILE A 569 6.79 2.72 31.24
CA ILE A 569 7.31 3.88 30.50
C ILE A 569 8.71 4.26 30.97
N GLY A 570 9.15 3.77 32.14
CA GLY A 570 10.48 4.04 32.70
C GLY A 570 11.63 3.74 31.74
N GLY A 571 11.52 2.64 30.97
CA GLY A 571 12.51 2.21 29.97
C GLY A 571 12.38 2.89 28.60
N LEU A 572 11.39 3.75 28.37
CA LEU A 572 11.26 4.50 27.12
C LEU A 572 12.18 5.73 27.15
N ASP A 573 12.94 5.93 26.06
CA ASP A 573 13.76 7.12 25.84
C ASP A 573 12.91 8.24 25.23
N ILE A 574 12.01 8.80 26.05
CA ILE A 574 11.03 9.82 25.67
C ILE A 574 11.03 10.91 26.75
N GLU A 575 11.11 12.18 26.33
CA GLU A 575 11.25 13.33 27.22
C GLU A 575 9.94 13.63 27.98
N TRP A 576 8.79 13.46 27.31
CA TRP A 576 7.46 13.76 27.84
C TRP A 576 6.80 12.61 28.63
N LYS A 577 7.52 11.51 28.91
CA LYS A 577 6.95 10.32 29.56
C LYS A 577 6.33 10.58 30.93
N PHE A 578 6.87 11.53 31.70
CA PHE A 578 6.39 11.84 33.04
C PHE A 578 5.16 12.76 33.05
N TYR A 579 4.91 13.51 31.97
CA TYR A 579 3.73 14.36 31.84
C TYR A 579 2.43 13.55 31.89
N LEU A 580 2.42 12.34 31.33
CA LEU A 580 1.29 11.42 31.47
C LEU A 580 1.02 10.99 32.92
N LEU A 581 2.07 10.77 33.70
CA LEU A 581 1.93 10.41 35.11
C LEU A 581 1.34 11.59 35.89
N GLU A 582 1.66 12.82 35.51
CA GLU A 582 1.07 14.03 36.08
C GLU A 582 -0.41 14.16 35.74
N LEU A 583 -0.81 13.90 34.50
CA LEU A 583 -2.23 13.86 34.12
C LEU A 583 -3.00 12.81 34.93
N ILE A 584 -2.42 11.63 35.17
CA ILE A 584 -3.05 10.60 36.02
C ILE A 584 -3.15 11.10 37.47
N ALA A 585 -2.12 11.76 37.99
CA ALA A 585 -2.16 12.34 39.34
C ALA A 585 -3.19 13.46 39.45
N GLN A 586 -3.36 14.28 38.41
CA GLN A 586 -4.38 15.32 38.36
C GLN A 586 -5.78 14.73 38.33
N TYR A 587 -6.01 13.70 37.51
CA TYR A 587 -7.27 12.93 37.52
C TYR A 587 -7.61 12.36 38.90
N GLN A 588 -6.61 11.89 39.65
CA GLN A 588 -6.82 11.42 41.03
C GLN A 588 -7.27 12.54 41.97
N GLN A 589 -6.72 13.75 41.82
CA GLN A 589 -7.14 14.93 42.59
C GLN A 589 -8.56 15.35 42.22
N ASP A 590 -8.90 15.33 40.93
CA ASP A 590 -10.24 15.66 40.44
C ASP A 590 -11.27 14.67 41.01
N LEU A 591 -10.96 13.37 41.02
CA LEU A 591 -11.79 12.34 41.64
C LEU A 591 -12.01 12.55 43.15
N HIS A 592 -11.00 13.06 43.87
CA HIS A 592 -11.13 13.39 45.29
C HIS A 592 -12.09 14.56 45.56
N SER A 593 -12.25 15.46 44.59
CA SER A 593 -13.08 16.66 44.71
C SER A 593 -14.56 16.46 44.34
N MET A 594 -14.92 15.31 43.74
CA MET A 594 -16.30 15.03 43.34
C MET A 594 -17.18 14.58 44.52
N PRO A 595 -18.30 15.27 44.79
CA PRO A 595 -19.25 14.83 45.81
C PRO A 595 -19.94 13.56 45.31
N SER A 596 -19.79 12.46 46.05
CA SER A 596 -20.24 11.09 45.74
C SER A 596 -19.54 10.41 44.54
N SER A 597 -18.29 9.98 44.75
CA SER A 597 -17.77 8.81 44.02
C SER A 597 -18.54 7.56 44.48
N GLY A 598 -19.74 7.35 43.94
CA GLY A 598 -20.52 6.14 44.18
C GLY A 598 -19.72 4.87 43.82
N ASN A 599 -20.27 3.70 44.19
CA ASN A 599 -19.73 2.39 43.82
C ASN A 599 -19.73 2.21 42.28
N TRP A 600 -18.80 2.86 41.58
CA TRP A 600 -18.55 2.60 40.17
C TRP A 600 -17.88 1.23 40.08
N SER A 601 -18.26 0.46 39.06
CA SER A 601 -17.57 -0.79 38.78
C SER A 601 -16.13 -0.53 38.31
N LYS A 602 -15.25 -1.53 38.47
CA LYS A 602 -13.86 -1.46 37.99
C LYS A 602 -13.78 -1.08 36.50
N PHE A 603 -14.75 -1.55 35.71
CA PHE A 603 -14.92 -1.22 34.30
C PHE A 603 -15.15 0.29 34.09
N THR A 604 -16.10 0.89 34.83
CA THR A 604 -16.44 2.31 34.71
C THR A 604 -15.25 3.19 35.08
N HIS A 605 -14.49 2.82 36.12
CA HIS A 605 -13.26 3.53 36.49
C HIS A 605 -12.21 3.53 35.39
N LEU A 606 -11.95 2.36 34.82
CA LEU A 606 -10.91 2.19 33.80
C LEU A 606 -11.28 2.90 32.49
N SER A 607 -12.57 2.91 32.15
CA SER A 607 -13.10 3.61 30.97
C SER A 607 -12.98 5.13 31.12
N ASN A 608 -13.39 5.68 32.26
CA ASN A 608 -13.31 7.13 32.54
C ASN A 608 -11.87 7.65 32.58
N LEU A 609 -10.94 6.86 33.15
CA LEU A 609 -9.51 7.20 33.16
C LEU A 609 -8.93 7.25 31.74
N ILE A 610 -9.27 6.27 30.90
CA ILE A 610 -8.83 6.23 29.49
C ILE A 610 -9.38 7.41 28.70
N GLU A 611 -10.66 7.73 28.90
CA GLU A 611 -11.33 8.85 28.23
C GLU A 611 -10.73 10.20 28.66
N TYR A 612 -10.48 10.39 29.95
CA TYR A 612 -9.78 11.57 30.48
C TYR A 612 -8.41 11.75 29.81
N LEU A 613 -7.56 10.71 29.82
CA LEU A 613 -6.23 10.80 29.21
C LEU A 613 -6.28 11.13 27.72
N ARG A 614 -7.26 10.59 26.99
CA ARG A 614 -7.44 10.90 25.57
C ARG A 614 -7.80 12.36 25.37
N ASN A 615 -8.83 12.84 26.08
CA ASN A 615 -9.33 14.20 25.92
C ASN A 615 -8.27 15.22 26.34
N SER A 616 -7.63 15.03 27.51
CA SER A 616 -6.59 15.94 28.00
C SER A 616 -5.41 16.03 27.02
N ILE A 617 -4.96 14.92 26.43
CA ILE A 617 -3.86 14.97 25.46
C ILE A 617 -4.28 15.64 24.16
N GLN A 618 -5.48 15.34 23.64
CA GLN A 618 -5.99 15.98 22.42
C GLN A 618 -6.15 17.50 22.60
N GLU A 619 -6.67 17.93 23.73
CA GLU A 619 -6.79 19.34 24.06
C GLU A 619 -5.40 19.99 24.24
N ASN A 620 -4.48 19.35 24.95
CA ASN A 620 -3.17 19.92 25.26
C ASN A 620 -2.21 20.00 24.06
N ILE A 621 -2.55 19.43 22.91
CA ILE A 621 -1.77 19.57 21.66
C ILE A 621 -2.38 20.59 20.69
N GLU A 622 -3.52 21.21 21.03
CA GLU A 622 -4.07 22.34 20.27
C GLU A 622 -3.21 23.60 20.49
N PRO A 623 -2.93 24.42 19.46
CA PRO A 623 -2.06 25.59 19.55
C PRO A 623 -2.37 26.53 20.73
N ASP A 624 -3.63 26.88 20.93
CA ASP A 624 -4.06 27.80 21.99
C ASP A 624 -3.90 27.19 23.39
N ARG A 625 -4.27 25.91 23.53
CA ARG A 625 -4.23 25.21 24.83
C ARG A 625 -2.84 24.69 25.19
N PHE A 626 -1.94 24.59 24.23
CA PHE A 626 -0.53 24.22 24.47
C PHE A 626 0.17 25.21 25.42
N MET A 627 -0.37 26.41 25.60
CA MET A 627 0.04 27.35 26.65
C MET A 627 0.01 26.73 28.04
N ASN A 628 -0.95 25.85 28.34
CA ASN A 628 -1.02 25.13 29.62
C ASN A 628 0.16 24.16 29.80
N VAL A 629 0.59 23.54 28.69
CA VAL A 629 1.76 22.65 28.66
C VAL A 629 3.04 23.45 28.88
N LEU A 630 3.14 24.61 28.23
CA LEU A 630 4.26 25.55 28.42
C LEU A 630 4.35 26.01 29.86
N ASP A 631 3.26 26.51 30.45
CA ASP A 631 3.23 26.98 31.83
C ASP A 631 3.63 25.87 32.82
N SER A 632 3.04 24.68 32.65
CA SER A 632 3.38 23.51 33.47
C SER A 632 4.85 23.07 33.34
N TYR A 633 5.45 23.24 32.16
CA TYR A 633 6.86 22.95 31.91
C TYR A 633 7.77 24.00 32.55
N ILE A 634 7.47 25.28 32.36
CA ILE A 634 8.23 26.42 32.89
C ILE A 634 8.22 26.44 34.42
N ALA A 635 7.10 26.06 35.05
CA ALA A 635 6.97 25.98 36.49
C ALA A 635 8.03 25.07 37.15
N LYS A 636 8.53 24.06 36.42
CA LYS A 636 9.52 23.06 36.92
C LYS A 636 10.97 23.46 36.71
N ILE A 637 11.24 24.59 36.05
CA ILE A 637 12.60 25.08 35.84
C ILE A 637 13.10 25.69 37.16
N GLU A 638 14.19 25.14 37.69
CA GLU A 638 14.77 25.55 38.97
C GLU A 638 15.71 26.77 38.83
N ASP A 639 16.42 26.92 37.71
CA ASP A 639 17.30 28.07 37.48
C ASP A 639 16.46 29.33 37.19
N PRO A 640 16.51 30.37 38.05
CA PRO A 640 15.76 31.59 37.87
C PRO A 640 16.09 32.33 36.56
N VAL A 641 17.35 32.26 36.09
CA VAL A 641 17.75 32.94 34.86
C VAL A 641 17.19 32.24 33.64
N GLU A 642 17.21 30.90 33.62
CA GLU A 642 16.56 30.12 32.56
C GLU A 642 15.04 30.31 32.60
N LYS A 643 14.45 30.35 33.79
CA LYS A 643 13.01 30.56 33.99
C LYS A 643 12.54 31.90 33.45
N ASP A 644 13.26 32.99 33.74
CA ASP A 644 12.92 34.33 33.21
C ASP A 644 12.97 34.37 31.68
N ILE A 645 13.95 33.72 31.07
CA ILE A 645 14.04 33.65 29.60
C ILE A 645 12.92 32.76 29.02
N MET A 646 12.53 31.70 29.73
CA MET A 646 11.40 30.85 29.32
C MET A 646 10.03 31.53 29.51
N LEU A 647 9.90 32.50 30.41
CA LEU A 647 8.72 33.38 30.44
C LEU A 647 8.66 34.29 29.21
N LEU A 648 9.81 34.76 28.70
CA LEU A 648 9.85 35.44 27.41
C LEU A 648 9.44 34.50 26.26
N VAL A 649 9.82 33.22 26.31
CA VAL A 649 9.35 32.20 25.35
C VAL A 649 7.82 32.08 25.41
N PHE A 650 7.23 32.09 26.61
CA PHE A 650 5.77 32.04 26.79
C PHE A 650 5.07 33.25 26.14
N GLU A 651 5.55 34.48 26.41
CA GLU A 651 4.99 35.71 25.83
C GLU A 651 5.12 35.74 24.30
N GLN A 652 6.27 35.31 23.76
CA GLN A 652 6.48 35.26 22.32
C GLN A 652 5.64 34.17 21.65
N TYR A 653 5.38 33.04 22.32
CA TYR A 653 4.45 32.02 21.82
C TYR A 653 3.02 32.55 21.78
N GLU A 654 2.57 33.27 22.82
CA GLU A 654 1.25 33.92 22.85
C GLU A 654 1.07 34.89 21.68
N TYR A 655 2.08 35.73 21.43
CA TYR A 655 2.10 36.61 20.28
C TYR A 655 2.06 35.85 18.95
N SER A 656 2.70 34.68 18.89
CA SER A 656 2.76 33.84 17.69
C SER A 656 1.41 33.20 17.35
N LEU A 657 0.44 33.16 18.26
CA LEU A 657 -0.91 32.65 17.94
C LEU A 657 -1.58 33.43 16.80
N GLY A 658 -1.29 34.73 16.65
CA GLY A 658 -1.82 35.54 15.52
C GLY A 658 -1.35 35.06 14.13
N ILE A 659 -0.23 34.34 14.07
CA ILE A 659 0.34 33.76 12.83
C ILE A 659 -0.57 32.67 12.28
N ILE A 660 -1.37 32.03 13.14
CA ILE A 660 -2.31 30.97 12.76
C ILE A 660 -3.22 31.42 11.62
N GLU A 661 -3.64 32.70 11.65
CA GLU A 661 -4.52 33.28 10.64
C GLU A 661 -3.75 34.01 9.52
N GLU A 662 -2.71 34.77 9.85
CA GLU A 662 -2.02 35.65 8.90
C GLU A 662 -1.10 34.90 7.92
N PHE A 663 -0.40 33.86 8.40
CA PHE A 663 0.61 33.17 7.60
C PHE A 663 0.03 32.34 6.44
N PRO A 664 -1.06 31.58 6.61
CA PRO A 664 -1.69 30.87 5.49
C PRO A 664 -2.16 31.83 4.38
N ALA A 665 -2.73 32.98 4.74
CA ALA A 665 -3.16 34.00 3.78
C ALA A 665 -1.96 34.58 2.99
N TYR A 666 -0.85 34.85 3.68
CA TYR A 666 0.40 35.28 3.06
C TYR A 666 0.95 34.25 2.07
N VAL A 667 1.05 32.98 2.49
CA VAL A 667 1.51 31.87 1.64
C VAL A 667 0.62 31.71 0.40
N LYS A 668 -0.71 31.76 0.57
CA LYS A 668 -1.67 31.69 -0.54
C LYS A 668 -1.40 32.75 -1.61
N GLN A 669 -1.20 34.01 -1.21
CA GLN A 669 -0.92 35.10 -2.14
C GLN A 669 0.40 34.89 -2.89
N LYS A 670 1.45 34.43 -2.20
CA LYS A 670 2.75 34.13 -2.80
C LYS A 670 2.67 32.99 -3.82
N LEU A 671 2.02 31.88 -3.47
CA LEU A 671 1.81 30.74 -4.37
C LEU A 671 1.12 31.19 -5.68
N LEU A 672 0.00 31.91 -5.56
CA LEU A 672 -0.76 32.38 -6.73
C LEU A 672 0.01 33.40 -7.56
N LYS A 673 0.75 34.32 -6.92
CA LYS A 673 1.59 35.31 -7.63
C LYS A 673 2.65 34.60 -8.48
N ILE A 674 3.36 33.64 -7.91
CA ILE A 674 4.45 32.94 -8.60
C ILE A 674 3.88 32.10 -9.77
N LEU A 675 2.71 31.50 -9.61
CA LEU A 675 2.03 30.79 -10.70
C LEU A 675 1.74 31.70 -11.91
N THR A 676 1.34 32.96 -11.68
CA THR A 676 1.09 33.93 -12.76
C THR A 676 2.36 34.40 -13.46
N GLN A 677 3.51 34.36 -12.76
CA GLN A 677 4.80 34.81 -13.26
C GLN A 677 5.62 33.68 -13.90
N LEU A 678 5.17 32.42 -13.77
CA LEU A 678 5.88 31.24 -14.27
C LEU A 678 6.07 31.33 -15.80
N PRO A 679 7.32 31.19 -16.32
CA PRO A 679 7.55 31.14 -17.75
C PRO A 679 7.10 29.79 -18.33
N TYR A 680 5.98 29.78 -19.05
CA TYR A 680 5.45 28.61 -19.76
C TYR A 680 6.21 28.28 -21.07
N THR A 681 7.27 29.04 -21.35
CA THR A 681 8.22 28.76 -22.43
C THR A 681 9.18 27.64 -22.02
N MET A 682 8.96 26.43 -22.56
CA MET A 682 9.91 25.32 -22.42
C MET A 682 11.04 25.46 -23.43
N GLU A 683 12.25 25.20 -22.97
CA GLU A 683 13.44 25.16 -23.81
C GLU A 683 13.43 23.88 -24.66
N SER A 684 13.97 23.97 -25.88
CA SER A 684 14.23 22.78 -26.70
C SER A 684 15.26 21.90 -26.00
N LEU A 685 15.06 20.59 -26.04
CA LEU A 685 15.87 19.64 -25.26
C LEU A 685 16.62 18.66 -26.16
N PRO A 686 17.68 18.03 -25.64
CA PRO A 686 18.29 16.88 -26.29
C PRO A 686 17.24 15.79 -26.51
N THR A 687 17.23 15.18 -27.69
CA THR A 687 16.26 14.15 -28.09
C THR A 687 16.21 12.94 -27.14
N THR A 688 17.34 12.59 -26.51
CA THR A 688 17.44 11.51 -25.52
C THR A 688 16.70 11.81 -24.21
N GLU A 689 16.54 13.09 -23.84
CA GLU A 689 15.85 13.49 -22.62
C GLU A 689 14.31 13.45 -22.73
N TYR A 690 13.79 13.09 -23.91
CA TYR A 690 12.36 12.89 -24.10
C TYR A 690 11.89 11.51 -23.69
N LEU A 691 12.71 10.48 -23.90
CA LEU A 691 12.42 9.11 -23.48
C LEU A 691 12.95 8.82 -22.07
N ASN A 692 14.01 9.54 -21.67
CA ASN A 692 14.69 9.43 -20.39
C ASN A 692 14.86 10.82 -19.76
N PRO A 693 13.77 11.46 -19.30
CA PRO A 693 13.83 12.79 -18.73
C PRO A 693 14.69 12.81 -17.47
N LYS A 694 15.59 13.80 -17.40
CA LYS A 694 16.30 14.13 -16.19
C LYS A 694 15.56 15.25 -15.48
N PHE A 695 15.24 15.04 -14.21
CA PHE A 695 14.77 16.08 -13.31
C PHE A 695 15.95 16.38 -12.37
N GLY A 696 16.27 17.65 -12.18
CA GLY A 696 17.50 18.06 -11.48
C GLY A 696 17.58 17.50 -10.05
N GLU A 697 18.82 17.34 -9.58
CA GLU A 697 19.18 17.10 -8.17
C GLU A 697 18.81 18.35 -7.37
N THR A 698 17.53 18.50 -7.06
CA THR A 698 17.12 19.51 -6.09
C THR A 698 17.36 18.90 -4.72
N GLU A 699 18.56 19.16 -4.16
CA GLU A 699 19.02 18.67 -2.85
C GLU A 699 17.98 18.87 -1.71
N ASN A 700 17.03 19.79 -1.91
CA ASN A 700 15.98 20.15 -0.94
C ASN A 700 14.67 19.36 -1.06
N LEU A 701 14.48 18.51 -2.07
CA LEU A 701 13.24 17.73 -2.24
C LEU A 701 13.53 16.24 -2.12
N HIS A 702 13.02 15.61 -1.06
CA HIS A 702 12.94 14.14 -0.93
C HIS A 702 12.12 13.45 -2.05
N LEU A 703 11.72 14.18 -3.10
CA LEU A 703 11.00 13.71 -4.29
C LEU A 703 11.88 12.92 -5.28
N GLU A 704 13.21 12.96 -5.16
CA GLU A 704 14.16 12.25 -6.04
C GLU A 704 13.90 10.74 -6.13
N LYS A 705 13.40 10.12 -5.06
CA LYS A 705 13.12 8.67 -5.03
C LYS A 705 11.97 8.26 -5.94
N ILE A 706 11.04 9.16 -6.27
CA ILE A 706 9.84 8.84 -7.05
C ILE A 706 10.15 8.86 -8.56
N HIS A 707 11.06 9.73 -9.01
CA HIS A 707 11.27 9.99 -10.44
C HIS A 707 12.66 9.63 -10.99
N SER A 708 13.62 9.20 -10.15
CA SER A 708 14.97 8.80 -10.55
C SER A 708 15.05 7.60 -11.53
N LYS A 709 13.93 6.94 -11.83
CA LYS A 709 13.81 5.86 -12.82
C LYS A 709 12.70 6.10 -13.86
N LEU A 710 12.22 7.33 -14.02
CA LEU A 710 11.15 7.60 -14.97
C LEU A 710 11.69 7.57 -16.41
N ASP A 711 11.35 6.50 -17.13
CA ASP A 711 11.56 6.35 -18.57
C ASP A 711 10.27 5.85 -19.24
N LEU A 712 10.21 5.92 -20.58
CA LEU A 712 9.03 5.48 -21.34
C LEU A 712 8.69 4.00 -21.07
N PHE A 713 9.70 3.15 -20.93
CA PHE A 713 9.50 1.72 -20.69
C PHE A 713 8.85 1.49 -19.32
N ASN A 714 9.41 2.06 -18.25
CA ASN A 714 8.91 1.97 -16.88
C ASN A 714 7.52 2.60 -16.77
N PHE A 715 7.25 3.70 -17.46
CA PHE A 715 5.91 4.29 -17.51
C PHE A 715 4.88 3.31 -18.08
N VAL A 716 5.16 2.70 -19.23
CA VAL A 716 4.24 1.72 -19.86
C VAL A 716 4.13 0.45 -19.02
N TYR A 717 5.25 -0.03 -18.49
CA TYR A 717 5.33 -1.21 -17.64
C TYR A 717 4.47 -1.05 -16.38
N GLU A 718 4.63 0.06 -15.67
CA GLU A 718 3.96 0.31 -14.39
C GLU A 718 2.48 0.66 -14.53
N TYR A 719 2.11 1.52 -15.49
CA TYR A 719 0.74 2.06 -15.59
C TYR A 719 -0.17 1.32 -16.57
N GLU A 720 0.38 0.55 -17.51
CA GLU A 720 -0.41 -0.07 -18.57
C GLU A 720 -0.26 -1.59 -18.68
N MET A 721 0.94 -2.15 -18.46
CA MET A 721 1.14 -3.61 -18.51
C MET A 721 0.68 -4.32 -17.23
N LYS A 722 0.86 -3.70 -16.06
CA LYS A 722 0.38 -4.23 -14.78
C LYS A 722 -1.14 -4.16 -14.73
N TYR A 723 -1.81 -5.31 -14.87
CA TYR A 723 -3.25 -5.38 -15.08
C TYR A 723 -4.08 -4.83 -13.90
N PHE A 724 -3.70 -5.20 -12.67
CA PHE A 724 -4.35 -4.77 -11.43
C PHE A 724 -3.84 -3.42 -10.90
N SER A 725 -2.88 -2.77 -11.56
CA SER A 725 -2.39 -1.43 -11.18
C SER A 725 -3.50 -0.39 -11.23
N LYS A 726 -4.65 -0.71 -11.84
CA LYS A 726 -5.83 0.16 -11.97
C LYS A 726 -6.86 -0.02 -10.85
N LEU A 727 -6.53 -0.85 -9.86
CA LEU A 727 -7.40 -1.19 -8.74
C LEU A 727 -6.86 -0.63 -7.43
N ILE A 728 -7.78 -0.31 -6.52
CA ILE A 728 -7.48 0.01 -5.13
C ILE A 728 -8.20 -1.03 -4.27
N ALA A 729 -7.44 -1.76 -3.46
CA ALA A 729 -7.99 -2.70 -2.48
C ALA A 729 -8.59 -1.93 -1.30
N ARG A 730 -9.87 -2.17 -1.06
CA ARG A 730 -10.60 -1.66 0.10
C ARG A 730 -11.01 -2.85 0.93
N PRO A 731 -10.47 -3.04 2.15
CA PRO A 731 -10.93 -4.13 3.01
C PRO A 731 -12.44 -4.05 3.20
N VAL A 732 -13.12 -5.18 3.22
CA VAL A 732 -14.56 -5.29 3.53
C VAL A 732 -14.71 -5.91 4.90
N CYS A 733 -14.01 -7.02 5.12
CA CYS A 733 -14.05 -7.77 6.36
C CYS A 733 -12.69 -8.40 6.66
N VAL A 734 -12.24 -8.31 7.91
CA VAL A 734 -11.11 -9.06 8.44
C VAL A 734 -11.61 -9.94 9.57
N LYS A 735 -11.54 -11.26 9.39
CA LYS A 735 -11.81 -12.22 10.46
C LYS A 735 -10.49 -12.62 11.11
N LEU A 736 -10.45 -12.57 12.44
CA LEU A 736 -9.32 -12.95 13.27
C LEU A 736 -9.73 -14.04 14.24
N ILE A 737 -8.80 -14.93 14.56
CA ILE A 737 -9.04 -16.02 15.51
C ILE A 737 -8.00 -15.98 16.62
N ASN A 738 -8.46 -16.08 17.86
CA ASN A 738 -7.60 -16.40 18.99
C ASN A 738 -7.54 -17.92 19.14
N ARG A 739 -6.34 -18.49 19.00
CA ARG A 739 -6.10 -19.95 19.09
C ARG A 739 -5.78 -20.42 20.50
N ASP A 740 -5.78 -19.54 21.50
CA ASP A 740 -5.57 -19.95 22.88
C ASP A 740 -6.77 -20.78 23.39
N GLN A 741 -6.64 -22.10 23.27
CA GLN A 741 -7.65 -23.07 23.68
C GLN A 741 -7.63 -23.34 25.19
N THR A 742 -6.74 -22.70 25.95
CA THR A 742 -6.59 -22.99 27.38
C THR A 742 -7.78 -22.47 28.21
N GLU A 743 -8.38 -21.34 27.83
CA GLU A 743 -9.45 -20.69 28.60
C GLU A 743 -10.88 -20.88 28.03
N PHE A 744 -11.01 -21.27 26.76
CA PHE A 744 -12.32 -21.31 26.07
C PHE A 744 -12.66 -22.67 25.47
N GLU A 745 -13.94 -23.06 25.50
CA GLU A 745 -14.45 -24.29 24.85
C GLU A 745 -14.48 -24.18 23.32
N LYS A 746 -14.65 -22.97 22.79
CA LYS A 746 -14.67 -22.63 21.36
C LYS A 746 -13.70 -21.48 21.08
N PRO A 747 -13.12 -21.38 19.87
CA PRO A 747 -12.22 -20.28 19.55
C PRO A 747 -12.94 -18.92 19.58
N LEU A 748 -12.27 -17.92 20.14
CA LEU A 748 -12.73 -16.53 20.12
C LEU A 748 -12.43 -15.91 18.76
N ILE A 749 -13.50 -15.52 18.08
CA ILE A 749 -13.48 -14.95 16.72
C ILE A 749 -13.80 -13.47 16.83
N TYR A 750 -12.99 -12.67 16.14
CA TYR A 750 -13.25 -11.25 15.94
C TYR A 750 -13.53 -10.99 14.47
N SER A 751 -14.44 -10.06 14.20
CA SER A 751 -14.62 -9.48 12.87
C SER A 751 -14.37 -7.98 12.93
N MET A 752 -13.65 -7.46 11.94
CA MET A 752 -13.55 -6.03 11.66
C MET A 752 -14.21 -5.76 10.31
N ASP A 753 -15.36 -5.09 10.35
CA ASP A 753 -16.16 -4.78 9.16
C ASP A 753 -15.94 -3.33 8.74
N PHE A 754 -15.48 -3.15 7.51
CA PHE A 754 -15.07 -1.86 6.95
C PHE A 754 -16.19 -1.29 6.07
N LYS A 755 -16.44 0.01 6.21
CA LYS A 755 -17.35 0.77 5.35
C LYS A 755 -16.64 2.02 4.86
N PHE A 756 -16.54 2.17 3.54
CA PHE A 756 -15.90 3.31 2.90
C PHE A 756 -16.94 4.28 2.31
N TRP A 757 -16.79 5.56 2.61
CA TRP A 757 -17.46 6.67 1.91
C TRP A 757 -16.43 7.46 1.07
N GLU A 758 -16.78 8.64 0.55
CA GLU A 758 -15.89 9.38 -0.36
C GLU A 758 -14.57 9.82 0.29
N SER A 759 -14.60 10.31 1.52
CA SER A 759 -13.41 10.84 2.24
C SER A 759 -13.20 10.26 3.65
N PHE A 760 -14.10 9.37 4.09
CA PHE A 760 -14.08 8.78 5.43
C PHE A 760 -14.31 7.27 5.35
N TYR A 761 -13.80 6.53 6.33
CA TYR A 761 -14.15 5.14 6.53
C TYR A 761 -14.49 4.85 7.99
N LYS A 762 -15.30 3.82 8.19
CA LYS A 762 -15.67 3.29 9.51
C LYS A 762 -15.28 1.82 9.58
N VAL A 763 -14.73 1.41 10.72
CA VAL A 763 -14.52 0.01 11.08
C VAL A 763 -15.39 -0.33 12.27
N SER A 764 -16.21 -1.36 12.15
CA SER A 764 -16.99 -1.91 13.26
C SER A 764 -16.29 -3.18 13.73
N ILE A 765 -15.99 -3.28 15.02
CA ILE A 765 -15.31 -4.43 15.62
C ILE A 765 -16.34 -5.24 16.40
N SER A 766 -16.45 -6.53 16.09
CA SER A 766 -17.37 -7.47 16.72
C SER A 766 -16.66 -8.75 17.17
N ASN A 767 -17.24 -9.47 18.12
CA ASN A 767 -16.77 -10.80 18.53
C ASN A 767 -17.92 -11.71 18.96
N ASN A 768 -17.65 -13.01 19.06
CA ASN A 768 -18.63 -14.04 19.46
C ASN A 768 -18.64 -14.33 20.97
N TRP A 769 -18.31 -13.33 21.81
CA TRP A 769 -18.10 -13.53 23.25
C TRP A 769 -19.25 -14.25 23.96
N PHE A 770 -20.50 -13.89 23.66
CA PHE A 770 -21.70 -14.49 24.28
C PHE A 770 -21.90 -15.98 24.02
N GLN A 771 -21.21 -16.53 23.02
CA GLN A 771 -21.34 -17.93 22.63
C GLN A 771 -20.21 -18.80 23.17
N ILE A 772 -19.20 -18.20 23.78
CA ILE A 772 -18.02 -18.88 24.28
C ILE A 772 -18.14 -18.97 25.79
N ARG A 773 -18.27 -20.20 26.30
CA ARG A 773 -18.17 -20.45 27.73
C ARG A 773 -16.70 -20.47 28.13
N SER A 774 -16.38 -19.75 29.20
CA SER A 774 -15.11 -19.97 29.91
C SER A 774 -15.11 -21.40 30.42
N LYS A 775 -13.95 -22.08 30.34
CA LYS A 775 -13.78 -23.43 30.86
C LYS A 775 -13.83 -23.50 32.41
N TYR A 776 -13.85 -22.35 33.09
CA TYR A 776 -13.71 -22.23 34.55
C TYR A 776 -14.84 -21.43 35.19
#